data_AF-A0A545TH14-F1
#
_entry.id   AF-A0A545TH14-F1
#
_cell.length_a   1.000
_cell.length_b   1.000
_cell.length_c   1.000
_cell.angle_alpha   90.00
_cell.angle_beta   90.00
_cell.angle_gamma   90.00
#
_symmetry.space_group_name_H-M   'P 1'
#
loop_
_entity.id
_entity.type
_entity.pdbx_description
1 polymer ?
#
loop_
_entity_poly.entity_id
_entity_poly.type
_entity_poly.pdbx_seq_one_letter_code
_entity_poly.pdbx_strand_id
1 'polypeptide(L)'
;MRIQMNLTVTARIVGGAGLVMLLLVMLSFTGLSGVSSIEDGLNSVTDKSTPMLISGSENLSSLLEASVSVSRYHQTRQSGSLSEIESNYNASMTENEESARELQAVAAGYPDILNSLNASRESIEQYKQVVPQMFAAHKSDLTLGERIEGMRGDFEDVADELDTYLFDFSDDLGGGATADSLQSMSNMIREGTVTITDTLISDDANILSAAIKDINALVKDLDSSFSSVQQDSTATNNEYYSDTLASITKFKQLTTGNDNILSVYQQQLNRRDEAKKLLAQSSQIANEGKAHLQNVFTKVKGLTQNIKNDAAEKVSSSRTLLIVIALIAILFALGINLWVVRSITGPLNEVLRVIGKVAEGDLTDKAKVYRKDELGRLSHGFNALIDALSGMLKEISSSSQQLSASAEQTTEISRQGNDNINHQKEQTEMIATAMTEMTATVDEVANSASNTLLEVQKANDEAIDGKRVVQDSIETINRLAEEIEQAAQVTDKLDQYSTNIGAVLDVIRGIADQTNLLALNAAIEAARAGEQGRGFAVVADEVRTLASKTQESTSEIQEMIERLQDGTREAVAVMKSSRNEAQNSVEKTAVAGESLHKITEAVNVINDMSTHIASAAEEQSSVSLEMNQNVTSISEMADKTAQGSSENLAASQELARLAEHLQVLIGKFKY
;
A
#
# COMPACT_ATOMS: atom_id res chain seq x y z
N MET A 1 8.23 96.21 60.57
CA MET A 1 7.42 95.10 61.11
C MET A 1 6.97 94.24 59.93
N ARG A 2 7.77 93.24 59.52
CA ARG A 2 7.36 92.29 58.47
C ARG A 2 6.42 91.29 59.12
N ILE A 3 5.15 91.28 58.73
CA ILE A 3 4.21 90.23 59.11
C ILE A 3 4.72 88.93 58.45
N GLN A 4 5.51 88.15 59.18
CA GLN A 4 5.79 86.77 58.80
C GLN A 4 4.55 85.96 59.18
N MET A 5 3.58 85.89 58.25
CA MET A 5 2.62 84.79 58.29
C MET A 5 3.41 83.49 58.12
N ASN A 6 3.41 82.65 59.14
CA ASN A 6 3.80 81.24 59.07
C ASN A 6 2.73 80.45 58.29
N LEU A 7 2.50 80.86 57.04
CA LEU A 7 1.87 80.02 56.03
C LEU A 7 2.95 79.04 55.57
N THR A 8 2.65 77.74 55.61
CA THR A 8 3.48 76.70 55.01
C THR A 8 3.74 77.03 53.53
N VAL A 9 4.82 76.50 52.94
CA VAL A 9 5.02 76.60 51.49
C VAL A 9 3.78 76.03 50.78
N THR A 10 3.10 75.04 51.36
CA THR A 10 1.76 74.59 50.96
C THR A 10 0.75 75.70 51.02
N ALA A 11 0.53 76.44 52.08
CA ALA A 11 -0.59 77.39 52.09
C ALA A 11 -0.43 78.55 51.06
N ARG A 12 0.81 78.81 50.61
CA ARG A 12 1.11 79.74 49.49
C ARG A 12 1.09 79.07 48.12
N ILE A 13 1.50 77.80 48.04
CA ILE A 13 1.41 76.97 46.84
C ILE A 13 -0.04 76.52 46.63
N VAL A 14 -0.75 75.91 47.57
CA VAL A 14 -2.17 75.48 47.61
C VAL A 14 -3.15 76.56 47.16
N GLY A 15 -2.90 77.84 47.42
CA GLY A 15 -3.73 78.91 46.84
C GLY A 15 -3.62 79.01 45.31
N GLY A 16 -2.41 78.85 44.76
CA GLY A 16 -2.16 78.81 43.31
C GLY A 16 -2.30 77.41 42.69
N ALA A 17 -1.98 76.37 43.46
CA ALA A 17 -2.06 74.97 43.12
C ALA A 17 -3.49 74.45 43.24
N GLY A 18 -4.37 75.04 44.04
CA GLY A 18 -5.80 74.73 44.01
C GLY A 18 -6.43 75.09 42.67
N LEU A 19 -5.98 76.19 42.05
CA LEU A 19 -6.44 76.67 40.75
C LEU A 19 -5.79 75.87 39.60
N VAL A 20 -4.50 75.52 39.72
CA VAL A 20 -3.80 74.61 38.79
C VAL A 20 -4.28 73.16 38.92
N MET A 21 -4.65 72.69 40.12
CA MET A 21 -5.17 71.34 40.37
C MET A 21 -6.58 71.18 39.81
N LEU A 22 -7.41 72.23 39.84
CA LEU A 22 -8.71 72.25 39.14
C LEU A 22 -8.53 72.09 37.62
N LEU A 23 -7.53 72.75 37.03
CA LEU A 23 -7.17 72.62 35.61
C LEU A 23 -6.51 71.26 35.28
N LEU A 24 -5.70 70.71 36.19
CA LEU A 24 -5.09 69.38 36.05
C LEU A 24 -6.12 68.25 36.20
N VAL A 25 -7.13 68.40 37.05
CA VAL A 25 -8.24 67.44 37.16
C VAL A 25 -9.05 67.42 35.87
N MET A 26 -9.29 68.58 35.23
CA MET A 26 -9.88 68.61 33.87
C MET A 26 -8.99 67.96 32.81
N LEU A 27 -7.67 68.18 32.84
CA LEU A 27 -6.71 67.52 31.94
C LEU A 27 -6.67 66.00 32.15
N SER A 28 -6.69 65.53 33.39
CA SER A 28 -6.73 64.10 33.73
C SER A 28 -8.05 63.45 33.33
N PHE A 29 -9.19 64.10 33.55
CA PHE A 29 -10.50 63.59 33.12
C PHE A 29 -10.58 63.45 31.58
N THR A 30 -10.07 64.45 30.86
CA THR A 30 -10.01 64.43 29.39
C THR A 30 -9.02 63.38 28.84
N GLY A 31 -7.87 63.21 29.50
CA GLY A 31 -6.91 62.17 29.16
C GLY A 31 -7.46 60.76 29.38
N LEU A 32 -8.16 60.55 30.50
CA LEU A 32 -8.83 59.27 30.81
C LEU A 32 -9.88 58.90 29.77
N SER A 33 -10.66 59.86 29.26
CA SER A 33 -11.62 59.59 28.17
C SER A 33 -10.97 59.22 26.83
N GLY A 34 -9.76 59.71 26.56
CA GLY A 34 -8.98 59.33 25.38
C GLY A 34 -8.41 57.92 25.51
N VAL A 35 -7.93 57.54 26.70
CA VAL A 35 -7.43 56.18 26.99
C VAL A 35 -8.57 55.17 26.99
N SER A 36 -9.73 55.48 27.58
CA SER A 36 -10.89 54.58 27.59
C SER A 36 -11.40 54.31 26.16
N SER A 37 -11.31 55.30 25.26
CA SER A 37 -11.68 55.10 23.84
C SER A 37 -10.71 54.15 23.10
N ILE A 38 -9.43 54.13 23.49
CA ILE A 38 -8.46 53.16 22.96
C ILE A 38 -8.75 51.76 23.52
N GLU A 39 -9.04 51.66 24.81
CA GLU A 39 -9.41 50.42 25.49
C GLU A 39 -10.67 49.79 24.88
N ASP A 40 -11.74 50.58 24.68
CA ASP A 40 -12.97 50.12 24.00
C ASP A 40 -12.70 49.65 22.55
N GLY A 41 -11.83 50.36 21.83
CA GLY A 41 -11.41 49.98 20.48
C GLY A 41 -10.61 48.68 20.45
N LEU A 42 -9.69 48.49 21.40
CA LEU A 42 -8.88 47.28 21.54
C LEU A 42 -9.74 46.08 21.93
N ASN A 43 -10.64 46.26 22.91
CA ASN A 43 -11.59 45.22 23.33
C ASN A 43 -12.52 44.84 22.17
N SER A 44 -12.99 45.80 21.37
CA SER A 44 -13.82 45.48 20.19
C SER A 44 -13.05 44.73 19.09
N VAL A 45 -11.75 44.94 18.93
CA VAL A 45 -10.94 44.15 17.99
C VAL A 45 -10.67 42.76 18.55
N THR A 46 -10.27 42.65 19.82
CA THR A 46 -9.92 41.39 20.48
C THR A 46 -11.11 40.48 20.72
N ASP A 47 -12.25 41.03 21.16
CA ASP A 47 -13.41 40.23 21.60
C ASP A 47 -14.45 40.02 20.49
N LYS A 48 -14.37 40.77 19.38
CA LYS A 48 -15.35 40.68 18.28
C LYS A 48 -14.70 40.39 16.94
N SER A 49 -13.81 41.26 16.46
CA SER A 49 -13.20 41.09 15.13
C SER A 49 -12.30 39.84 15.04
N THR A 50 -11.44 39.60 16.04
CA THR A 50 -10.51 38.47 16.02
C THR A 50 -11.24 37.12 16.04
N PRO A 51 -12.22 36.86 16.93
CA PRO A 51 -12.98 35.61 16.90
C PRO A 51 -13.76 35.42 15.59
N MET A 52 -14.32 36.50 15.00
CA MET A 52 -14.95 36.38 13.67
C MET A 52 -13.96 35.99 12.56
N LEU A 53 -12.71 36.46 12.62
CA LEU A 53 -11.69 36.05 11.67
C LEU A 53 -11.24 34.61 11.90
N ILE A 54 -11.12 34.17 13.15
CA ILE A 54 -10.75 32.79 13.51
C ILE A 54 -11.84 31.81 13.08
N SER A 55 -13.08 31.96 13.59
CA SER A 55 -14.18 31.06 13.23
C SER A 55 -14.52 31.14 11.74
N GLY A 56 -14.34 32.31 11.10
CA GLY A 56 -14.43 32.43 9.64
C GLY A 56 -13.34 31.68 8.89
N SER A 57 -12.11 31.67 9.40
CA SER A 57 -10.98 30.93 8.83
C SER A 57 -11.16 29.43 8.99
N GLU A 58 -11.61 28.96 10.15
CA GLU A 58 -11.93 27.55 10.41
C GLU A 58 -13.09 27.10 9.52
N ASN A 59 -14.12 27.93 9.36
CA ASN A 59 -15.22 27.67 8.44
C ASN A 59 -14.76 27.58 6.98
N LEU A 60 -13.86 28.47 6.55
CA LEU A 60 -13.30 28.39 5.20
C LEU A 60 -12.38 27.16 5.03
N SER A 61 -11.54 26.84 6.03
CA SER A 61 -10.62 25.69 5.98
C SER A 61 -11.38 24.38 5.85
N SER A 62 -12.36 24.16 6.73
CA SER A 62 -13.20 22.96 6.70
C SER A 62 -13.96 22.79 5.37
N LEU A 63 -14.44 23.87 4.75
CA LEU A 63 -15.04 23.81 3.40
C LEU A 63 -14.02 23.41 2.32
N LEU A 64 -12.79 23.90 2.42
CA LEU A 64 -11.71 23.55 1.48
C LEU A 64 -11.29 22.09 1.66
N GLU A 65 -11.17 21.61 2.89
CA GLU A 65 -10.86 20.21 3.22
C GLU A 65 -11.96 19.26 2.74
N ALA A 66 -13.24 19.63 2.93
CA ALA A 66 -14.36 18.91 2.35
C ALA A 66 -14.25 18.87 0.81
N SER A 67 -13.91 20.00 0.17
CA SER A 67 -13.72 20.09 -1.29
C SER A 67 -12.56 19.21 -1.80
N VAL A 68 -11.46 19.14 -1.04
CA VAL A 68 -10.33 18.24 -1.33
C VAL A 68 -10.77 16.78 -1.21
N SER A 69 -11.53 16.43 -0.17
CA SER A 69 -12.05 15.07 0.03
C SER A 69 -12.96 14.65 -1.13
N VAL A 70 -13.82 15.56 -1.61
CA VAL A 70 -14.69 15.33 -2.77
C VAL A 70 -13.89 15.09 -4.05
N SER A 71 -12.87 15.92 -4.31
CA SER A 71 -11.98 15.73 -5.46
C SER A 71 -11.19 14.42 -5.37
N ARG A 72 -10.70 14.07 -4.18
CA ARG A 72 -9.95 12.84 -3.94
C ARG A 72 -10.83 11.61 -4.16
N TYR A 73 -12.06 11.63 -3.63
CA TYR A 73 -13.02 10.52 -3.79
C TYR A 73 -13.23 10.17 -5.25
N HIS A 74 -13.44 11.18 -6.12
CA HIS A 74 -13.64 10.97 -7.55
C HIS A 74 -12.36 10.52 -8.29
N GLN A 75 -11.17 10.86 -7.80
CA GLN A 75 -9.90 10.41 -8.40
C GLN A 75 -9.53 8.98 -8.01
N THR A 76 -10.02 8.50 -6.87
CA THR A 76 -9.77 7.13 -6.38
C THR A 76 -10.38 6.09 -7.31
N ARG A 77 -9.56 5.13 -7.73
CA ARG A 77 -9.94 4.00 -8.60
C ARG A 77 -10.28 2.71 -7.84
N GLN A 78 -9.89 2.61 -6.57
CA GLN A 78 -10.11 1.42 -5.74
C GLN A 78 -11.23 1.66 -4.74
N SER A 79 -12.19 0.74 -4.68
CA SER A 79 -13.38 0.83 -3.83
C SER A 79 -13.06 0.81 -2.32
N GLY A 80 -11.94 0.19 -1.91
CA GLY A 80 -11.56 0.00 -0.51
C GLY A 80 -11.25 1.28 0.29
N SER A 81 -10.76 2.35 -0.36
CA SER A 81 -10.40 3.61 0.32
C SER A 81 -11.52 4.67 0.30
N LEU A 82 -12.64 4.39 -0.37
CA LEU A 82 -13.75 5.34 -0.50
C LEU A 82 -14.41 5.65 0.85
N SER A 83 -14.57 4.65 1.72
CA SER A 83 -15.24 4.83 3.02
C SER A 83 -14.48 5.78 3.95
N GLU A 84 -13.15 5.76 3.90
CA GLU A 84 -12.32 6.66 4.71
C GLU A 84 -12.43 8.10 4.21
N ILE A 85 -12.40 8.30 2.88
CA ILE A 85 -12.53 9.62 2.28
C ILE A 85 -13.93 10.22 2.55
N GLU A 86 -14.98 9.41 2.47
CA GLU A 86 -16.34 9.82 2.83
C GLU A 86 -16.46 10.19 4.32
N SER A 87 -15.79 9.44 5.22
CA SER A 87 -15.70 9.78 6.64
C SER A 87 -15.01 11.13 6.87
N ASN A 88 -13.89 11.38 6.19
CA ASN A 88 -13.16 12.65 6.27
C ASN A 88 -14.00 13.82 5.75
N TYR A 89 -14.71 13.64 4.64
CA TYR A 89 -15.68 14.63 4.15
C TYR A 89 -16.73 14.96 5.21
N ASN A 90 -17.34 13.94 5.85
CA ASN A 90 -18.36 14.15 6.87
C ASN A 90 -17.81 14.84 8.12
N ALA A 91 -16.57 14.55 8.51
CA ALA A 91 -15.88 15.22 9.62
C ALA A 91 -15.68 16.72 9.31
N SER A 92 -15.08 17.05 8.15
CA SER A 92 -14.90 18.44 7.72
C SER A 92 -16.22 19.19 7.60
N MET A 93 -17.30 18.54 7.14
CA MET A 93 -18.62 19.17 7.10
C MET A 93 -19.22 19.42 8.49
N THR A 94 -18.91 18.58 9.47
CA THR A 94 -19.33 18.78 10.87
C THR A 94 -18.61 19.97 11.49
N GLU A 95 -17.29 20.05 11.31
CA GLU A 95 -16.48 21.20 11.76
C GLU A 95 -16.89 22.50 11.05
N ASN A 96 -17.26 22.41 9.78
CA ASN A 96 -17.80 23.55 9.05
C ASN A 96 -19.10 24.05 9.69
N GLU A 97 -20.02 23.16 10.05
CA GLU A 97 -21.26 23.58 10.71
C GLU A 97 -21.03 24.18 12.10
N GLU A 98 -20.07 23.65 12.86
CA GLU A 98 -19.73 24.16 14.19
C GLU A 98 -19.12 25.56 14.11
N SER A 99 -18.09 25.74 13.29
CA SER A 99 -17.46 27.04 13.03
C SER A 99 -18.43 28.07 12.45
N ALA A 100 -19.39 27.65 11.62
CA ALA A 100 -20.46 28.53 11.13
C ALA A 100 -21.39 29.02 12.25
N ARG A 101 -21.73 28.16 13.23
CA ARG A 101 -22.57 28.54 14.38
C ARG A 101 -21.82 29.50 15.30
N GLU A 102 -20.54 29.26 15.55
CA GLU A 102 -19.70 30.17 16.34
C GLU A 102 -19.57 31.54 15.67
N LEU A 103 -19.27 31.56 14.38
CA LEU A 103 -19.20 32.79 13.59
C LEU A 103 -20.54 33.53 13.61
N GLN A 104 -21.67 32.82 13.52
CA GLN A 104 -23.00 33.40 13.63
C GLN A 104 -23.25 34.02 15.01
N ALA A 105 -22.81 33.37 16.09
CA ALA A 105 -22.97 33.86 17.45
C ALA A 105 -22.17 35.16 17.68
N VAL A 106 -20.91 35.20 17.24
CA VAL A 106 -20.06 36.39 17.37
C VAL A 106 -20.54 37.52 16.44
N ALA A 107 -21.04 37.18 15.25
CA ALA A 107 -21.54 38.15 14.26
C ALA A 107 -22.97 38.67 14.52
N ALA A 108 -23.64 38.26 15.60
CA ALA A 108 -25.05 38.57 15.86
C ALA A 108 -25.40 40.07 15.80
N GLY A 109 -24.45 40.95 16.15
CA GLY A 109 -24.60 42.41 16.10
C GLY A 109 -24.33 43.08 14.75
N TYR A 110 -24.02 42.31 13.70
CA TYR A 110 -23.51 42.83 12.42
C TYR A 110 -24.32 42.27 11.23
N PRO A 111 -25.47 42.89 10.89
CA PRO A 111 -26.40 42.40 9.86
C PRO A 111 -25.74 42.15 8.50
N ASP A 112 -24.81 43.01 8.11
CA ASP A 112 -24.09 42.88 6.84
C ASP A 112 -23.20 41.63 6.77
N ILE A 113 -22.59 41.24 7.89
CA ILE A 113 -21.76 40.03 8.00
C ILE A 113 -22.67 38.80 8.01
N LEU A 114 -23.76 38.84 8.79
CA LEU A 114 -24.75 37.75 8.84
C LEU A 114 -25.37 37.46 7.48
N ASN A 115 -25.68 38.48 6.68
CA ASN A 115 -26.22 38.28 5.33
C ASN A 115 -25.24 37.51 4.43
N SER A 116 -23.95 37.83 4.48
CA SER A 116 -22.92 37.10 3.72
C SER A 116 -22.69 35.69 4.25
N LEU A 117 -22.74 35.50 5.58
CA LEU A 117 -22.66 34.17 6.19
C LEU A 117 -23.85 33.27 5.82
N ASN A 118 -25.07 33.82 5.85
CA ASN A 118 -26.28 33.08 5.47
C ASN A 118 -26.26 32.65 4.00
N ALA A 119 -25.79 33.52 3.10
CA ALA A 119 -25.60 33.15 1.69
C ALA A 119 -24.57 32.03 1.52
N SER A 120 -23.46 32.07 2.26
CA SER A 120 -22.49 30.96 2.26
C SER A 120 -23.12 29.65 2.75
N ARG A 121 -23.87 29.72 3.86
CA ARG A 121 -24.55 28.56 4.44
C ARG A 121 -25.55 27.95 3.47
N GLU A 122 -26.28 28.75 2.71
CA GLU A 122 -27.20 28.26 1.68
C GLU A 122 -26.46 27.48 0.59
N SER A 123 -25.33 27.99 0.09
CA SER A 123 -24.47 27.24 -0.83
C SER A 123 -23.96 25.94 -0.20
N ILE A 124 -23.52 25.97 1.06
CA ILE A 124 -22.99 24.78 1.75
C ILE A 124 -24.07 23.71 1.98
N GLU A 125 -25.32 24.10 2.23
CA GLU A 125 -26.43 23.13 2.30
C GLU A 125 -26.73 22.50 0.93
N GLN A 126 -26.65 23.27 -0.17
CA GLN A 126 -26.76 22.70 -1.51
C GLN A 126 -25.59 21.75 -1.80
N TYR A 127 -24.37 22.10 -1.36
CA TYR A 127 -23.18 21.27 -1.50
C TYR A 127 -23.34 19.91 -0.81
N LYS A 128 -23.87 19.90 0.43
CA LYS A 128 -24.19 18.68 1.19
C LYS A 128 -25.22 17.77 0.52
N GLN A 129 -26.09 18.31 -0.33
CA GLN A 129 -27.07 17.52 -1.06
C GLN A 129 -26.48 16.88 -2.33
N VAL A 130 -25.56 17.57 -3.01
CA VAL A 130 -24.98 17.13 -4.29
C VAL A 130 -23.85 16.11 -4.08
N VAL A 131 -23.00 16.30 -3.07
CA VAL A 131 -21.81 15.46 -2.87
C VAL A 131 -22.15 13.98 -2.65
N PRO A 132 -23.13 13.58 -1.80
CA PRO A 132 -23.48 12.18 -1.64
C PRO A 132 -23.98 11.52 -2.93
N GLN A 133 -24.66 12.27 -3.80
CA GLN A 133 -25.08 11.78 -5.11
C GLN A 133 -23.88 11.52 -6.01
N MET A 134 -22.89 12.42 -5.99
CA MET A 134 -21.63 12.23 -6.71
C MET A 134 -20.89 10.98 -6.20
N PHE A 135 -20.78 10.82 -4.88
CA PHE A 135 -20.14 9.65 -4.27
C PHE A 135 -20.82 8.34 -4.66
N ALA A 136 -22.16 8.31 -4.67
CA ALA A 136 -22.93 7.16 -5.10
C ALA A 136 -22.72 6.84 -6.59
N ALA A 137 -22.72 7.86 -7.46
CA ALA A 137 -22.49 7.69 -8.89
C ALA A 137 -21.07 7.16 -9.18
N HIS A 138 -20.04 7.73 -8.55
CA HIS A 138 -18.65 7.29 -8.70
C HIS A 138 -18.43 5.87 -8.15
N LYS A 139 -18.99 5.55 -6.98
CA LYS A 139 -18.93 4.20 -6.44
C LYS A 139 -19.58 3.19 -7.38
N SER A 140 -20.72 3.55 -7.98
CA SER A 140 -21.38 2.70 -8.98
C SER A 140 -20.55 2.53 -10.25
N ASP A 141 -19.82 3.55 -10.72
CA ASP A 141 -18.88 3.43 -11.84
C ASP A 141 -17.78 2.40 -11.54
N LEU A 142 -17.18 2.46 -10.35
CA LEU A 142 -16.13 1.50 -9.96
C LEU A 142 -16.67 0.07 -9.84
N THR A 143 -17.81 -0.13 -9.17
CA THR A 143 -18.42 -1.48 -9.04
C THR A 143 -18.83 -2.06 -10.40
N LEU A 144 -19.31 -1.22 -11.32
CA LEU A 144 -19.60 -1.67 -12.69
C LEU A 144 -18.31 -2.00 -13.45
N GLY A 145 -17.21 -1.28 -13.19
CA GLY A 145 -15.89 -1.59 -13.74
C GLY A 145 -15.36 -2.95 -13.30
N GLU A 146 -15.36 -3.22 -11.99
CA GLU A 146 -14.99 -4.53 -11.41
C GLU A 146 -15.83 -5.66 -12.04
N ARG A 147 -17.13 -5.41 -12.24
CA ARG A 147 -18.04 -6.36 -12.88
C ARG A 147 -17.71 -6.61 -14.35
N ILE A 148 -17.40 -5.56 -15.10
CA ILE A 148 -17.04 -5.66 -16.53
C ILE A 148 -15.73 -6.39 -16.71
N GLU A 149 -14.76 -6.22 -15.81
CA GLU A 149 -13.50 -6.97 -15.85
C GLU A 149 -13.74 -8.48 -15.72
N GLY A 150 -14.61 -8.90 -14.79
CA GLY A 150 -15.02 -10.31 -14.69
C GLY A 150 -15.78 -10.79 -15.94
N MET A 151 -16.73 -10.01 -16.45
CA MET A 151 -17.47 -10.35 -17.66
C MET A 151 -16.60 -10.40 -18.91
N ARG A 152 -15.51 -9.60 -18.97
CA ARG A 152 -14.55 -9.62 -20.08
C ARG A 152 -13.80 -10.94 -20.09
N GLY A 153 -13.34 -11.42 -18.94
CA GLY A 153 -12.72 -12.74 -18.82
C GLY A 153 -13.65 -13.85 -19.29
N ASP A 154 -14.88 -13.90 -18.77
CA ASP A 154 -15.89 -14.89 -19.20
C ASP A 154 -16.18 -14.81 -20.71
N PHE A 155 -16.18 -13.60 -21.28
CA PHE A 155 -16.40 -13.36 -22.70
C PHE A 155 -15.23 -13.83 -23.56
N GLU A 156 -13.99 -13.48 -23.20
CA GLU A 156 -12.77 -13.88 -23.91
C GLU A 156 -12.63 -15.40 -23.89
N ASP A 157 -12.85 -16.06 -22.75
CA ASP A 157 -12.82 -17.52 -22.62
C ASP A 157 -13.85 -18.20 -23.54
N VAL A 158 -15.09 -17.70 -23.55
CA VAL A 158 -16.16 -18.25 -24.40
C VAL A 158 -15.91 -17.97 -25.89
N ALA A 159 -15.33 -16.81 -26.23
CA ALA A 159 -15.01 -16.46 -27.60
C ALA A 159 -13.89 -17.35 -28.17
N ASP A 160 -12.84 -17.60 -27.39
CA ASP A 160 -11.72 -18.48 -27.77
C ASP A 160 -12.16 -19.95 -27.84
N GLU A 161 -12.96 -20.42 -26.88
CA GLU A 161 -13.57 -21.76 -26.90
C GLU A 161 -14.44 -21.94 -28.14
N LEU A 162 -15.29 -20.95 -28.45
CA LEU A 162 -16.14 -20.98 -29.63
C LEU A 162 -15.32 -20.94 -30.94
N ASP A 163 -14.31 -20.09 -31.04
CA ASP A 163 -13.43 -20.04 -32.22
C ASP A 163 -12.74 -21.39 -32.46
N THR A 164 -12.25 -22.01 -31.39
CA THR A 164 -11.64 -23.36 -31.42
C THR A 164 -12.62 -24.42 -31.90
N TYR A 165 -13.82 -24.48 -31.31
CA TYR A 165 -14.84 -25.44 -31.74
C TYR A 165 -15.27 -25.23 -33.19
N LEU A 166 -15.39 -23.98 -33.64
CA LEU A 166 -15.73 -23.70 -35.04
C LEU A 166 -14.62 -24.12 -36.01
N PHE A 167 -13.36 -23.95 -35.62
CA PHE A 167 -12.22 -24.38 -36.41
C PHE A 167 -12.14 -25.92 -36.49
N ASP A 168 -12.17 -26.61 -35.36
CA ASP A 168 -12.07 -28.07 -35.29
C ASP A 168 -13.26 -28.74 -35.98
N PHE A 169 -14.47 -28.20 -35.80
CA PHE A 169 -15.67 -28.70 -36.47
C PHE A 169 -15.59 -28.49 -38.00
N SER A 170 -15.02 -27.37 -38.46
CA SER A 170 -14.79 -27.15 -39.89
C SER A 170 -13.77 -28.12 -40.47
N ASP A 171 -12.67 -28.39 -39.75
CA ASP A 171 -11.58 -29.27 -40.19
C ASP A 171 -12.03 -30.74 -40.27
N ASP A 172 -12.79 -31.23 -39.28
CA ASP A 172 -13.29 -32.60 -39.24
C ASP A 172 -14.28 -32.91 -40.39
N LEU A 173 -15.06 -31.90 -40.82
CA LEU A 173 -15.93 -32.05 -41.98
C LEU A 173 -15.16 -32.14 -43.32
N GLY A 174 -13.87 -31.77 -43.35
CA GLY A 174 -12.99 -31.94 -44.52
C GLY A 174 -13.35 -31.08 -45.73
N GLY A 175 -14.20 -30.05 -45.56
CA GLY A 175 -14.59 -29.08 -46.58
C GLY A 175 -16.06 -29.16 -47.05
N GLY A 176 -16.49 -28.17 -47.85
CA GLY A 176 -17.86 -28.04 -48.35
C GLY A 176 -18.61 -26.85 -47.72
N ALA A 177 -19.86 -26.63 -48.14
CA ALA A 177 -20.60 -25.43 -47.78
C ALA A 177 -20.80 -25.24 -46.26
N THR A 178 -20.92 -26.34 -45.52
CA THR A 178 -21.06 -26.33 -44.05
C THR A 178 -19.75 -25.97 -43.36
N ALA A 179 -18.62 -26.55 -43.79
CA ALA A 179 -17.29 -26.19 -43.31
C ALA A 179 -16.95 -24.71 -43.61
N ASP A 180 -17.25 -24.25 -44.83
CA ASP A 180 -17.07 -22.83 -45.20
C ASP A 180 -17.90 -21.89 -44.31
N SER A 181 -19.11 -22.30 -43.94
CA SER A 181 -19.97 -21.54 -43.01
C SER A 181 -19.38 -21.48 -41.61
N LEU A 182 -18.85 -22.60 -41.08
CA LEU A 182 -18.19 -22.65 -39.77
C LEU A 182 -16.94 -21.75 -39.74
N GLN A 183 -16.11 -21.77 -40.78
CA GLN A 183 -14.95 -20.88 -40.90
C GLN A 183 -15.34 -19.40 -40.99
N SER A 184 -16.43 -19.08 -41.70
CA SER A 184 -16.97 -17.72 -41.75
C SER A 184 -17.44 -17.26 -40.37
N MET A 185 -18.06 -18.16 -39.58
CA MET A 185 -18.47 -17.86 -38.22
C MET A 185 -17.27 -17.63 -37.29
N SER A 186 -16.21 -18.43 -37.39
CA SER A 186 -14.95 -18.21 -36.65
C SER A 186 -14.40 -16.80 -36.91
N ASN A 187 -14.36 -16.36 -38.17
CA ASN A 187 -13.96 -14.98 -38.50
C ASN A 187 -14.88 -13.92 -37.87
N MET A 188 -16.20 -14.16 -37.85
CA MET A 188 -17.15 -13.26 -37.17
C MET A 188 -16.88 -13.22 -35.66
N ILE A 189 -16.63 -14.34 -35.00
CA ILE A 189 -16.32 -14.36 -33.55
C ILE A 189 -15.08 -13.52 -33.25
N ARG A 190 -14.02 -13.66 -34.06
CA ARG A 190 -12.80 -12.87 -33.90
C ARG A 190 -13.04 -11.37 -34.12
N GLU A 191 -13.80 -10.98 -35.14
CA GLU A 191 -14.17 -9.58 -35.39
C GLU A 191 -15.03 -8.99 -34.26
N GLY A 192 -15.96 -9.77 -33.72
CA GLY A 192 -16.80 -9.40 -32.59
C GLY A 192 -16.00 -9.20 -31.31
N THR A 193 -15.01 -10.07 -31.09
CA THR A 193 -14.08 -9.99 -29.94
C THR A 193 -13.27 -8.70 -29.99
N VAL A 194 -12.66 -8.39 -31.15
CA VAL A 194 -11.93 -7.12 -31.33
C VAL A 194 -12.85 -5.92 -31.12
N THR A 195 -14.05 -5.94 -31.69
CA THR A 195 -15.01 -4.84 -31.55
C THR A 195 -15.39 -4.58 -30.10
N ILE A 196 -15.66 -5.62 -29.31
CA ILE A 196 -15.99 -5.49 -27.89
C ILE A 196 -14.77 -4.99 -27.11
N THR A 197 -13.60 -5.60 -27.29
CA THR A 197 -12.39 -5.23 -26.56
C THR A 197 -11.96 -3.79 -26.84
N ASP A 198 -11.98 -3.34 -28.09
CA ASP A 198 -11.68 -1.95 -28.47
C ASP A 198 -12.67 -0.97 -27.85
N THR A 199 -13.95 -1.35 -27.81
CA THR A 199 -15.01 -0.52 -27.23
C THR A 199 -14.83 -0.32 -25.73
N LEU A 200 -14.43 -1.37 -25.00
CA LEU A 200 -14.22 -1.30 -23.55
C LEU A 200 -13.07 -0.38 -23.14
N ILE A 201 -12.21 0.01 -24.08
CA ILE A 201 -11.06 0.90 -23.85
C ILE A 201 -11.36 2.36 -24.27
N SER A 202 -12.40 2.60 -25.07
CA SER A 202 -12.58 3.86 -25.80
C SER A 202 -13.17 5.00 -24.96
N ASP A 203 -13.85 4.72 -23.85
CA ASP A 203 -14.56 5.70 -23.01
C ASP A 203 -15.53 6.64 -23.78
N ASP A 204 -15.99 6.22 -24.98
CA ASP A 204 -16.82 7.03 -25.89
C ASP A 204 -18.18 6.36 -26.14
N ALA A 205 -19.26 7.04 -25.74
CA ALA A 205 -20.63 6.56 -25.90
C ALA A 205 -21.05 6.37 -27.38
N ASN A 206 -20.44 7.10 -28.32
CA ASN A 206 -20.71 6.93 -29.75
C ASN A 206 -20.07 5.66 -30.29
N ILE A 207 -18.84 5.36 -29.87
CA ILE A 207 -18.15 4.10 -30.21
C ILE A 207 -18.93 2.93 -29.63
N LEU A 208 -19.36 3.02 -28.37
CA LEU A 208 -20.22 2.01 -27.75
C LEU A 208 -21.55 1.80 -28.50
N SER A 209 -22.22 2.89 -28.90
CA SER A 209 -23.48 2.79 -29.65
C SER A 209 -23.29 2.12 -31.02
N ALA A 210 -22.17 2.40 -31.70
CA ALA A 210 -21.79 1.73 -32.94
C ALA A 210 -21.51 0.24 -32.70
N ALA A 211 -20.69 -0.09 -31.71
CA ALA A 211 -20.35 -1.46 -31.34
C ALA A 211 -21.59 -2.29 -30.96
N ILE A 212 -22.52 -1.74 -30.18
CA ILE A 212 -23.79 -2.42 -29.86
C ILE A 212 -24.54 -2.77 -31.14
N LYS A 213 -24.60 -1.86 -32.12
CA LYS A 213 -25.27 -2.12 -33.40
C LYS A 213 -24.54 -3.20 -34.20
N ASP A 214 -23.22 -3.13 -34.27
CA ASP A 214 -22.39 -4.04 -35.05
C ASP A 214 -22.41 -5.47 -34.46
N ILE A 215 -22.29 -5.59 -33.14
CA ILE A 215 -22.41 -6.88 -32.43
C ILE A 215 -23.81 -7.50 -32.57
N ASN A 216 -24.88 -6.69 -32.53
CA ASN A 216 -26.23 -7.21 -32.78
C ASN A 216 -26.40 -7.72 -34.22
N ALA A 217 -25.77 -7.07 -35.21
CA ALA A 217 -25.77 -7.54 -36.59
C ALA A 217 -24.96 -8.84 -36.73
N LEU A 218 -23.76 -8.88 -36.14
CA LEU A 218 -22.87 -10.03 -36.14
C LEU A 218 -23.54 -11.27 -35.51
N VAL A 219 -24.17 -11.11 -34.35
CA VAL A 219 -24.89 -12.22 -33.69
C VAL A 219 -26.07 -12.72 -34.53
N LYS A 220 -26.76 -11.82 -35.24
CA LYS A 220 -27.85 -12.21 -36.14
C LYS A 220 -27.34 -12.99 -37.37
N ASP A 221 -26.19 -12.60 -37.90
CA ASP A 221 -25.55 -13.29 -39.03
C ASP A 221 -24.95 -14.64 -38.60
N LEU A 222 -24.40 -14.71 -37.37
CA LEU A 222 -23.99 -15.95 -36.71
C LEU A 222 -25.17 -16.92 -36.54
N ASP A 223 -26.32 -16.45 -36.05
CA ASP A 223 -27.55 -17.26 -35.93
C ASP A 223 -28.02 -17.81 -37.28
N SER A 224 -27.98 -16.95 -38.30
CA SER A 224 -28.39 -17.32 -39.66
C SER A 224 -27.45 -18.36 -40.27
N SER A 225 -26.15 -18.21 -40.04
CA SER A 225 -25.11 -19.15 -40.48
C SER A 225 -25.19 -20.47 -39.73
N PHE A 226 -25.41 -20.46 -38.42
CA PHE A 226 -25.54 -21.69 -37.65
C PHE A 226 -26.83 -22.45 -38.00
N SER A 227 -27.92 -21.73 -38.34
CA SER A 227 -29.16 -22.35 -38.78
C SER A 227 -29.02 -23.19 -40.07
N SER A 228 -28.04 -22.89 -40.93
CA SER A 228 -27.73 -23.73 -42.10
C SER A 228 -26.99 -25.01 -41.70
N VAL A 229 -26.06 -24.92 -40.75
CA VAL A 229 -25.38 -26.08 -40.13
C VAL A 229 -26.39 -27.04 -39.48
N GLN A 230 -27.43 -26.50 -38.82
CA GLN A 230 -28.50 -27.31 -38.20
C GLN A 230 -29.35 -28.09 -39.21
N GLN A 231 -29.37 -27.69 -40.48
CA GLN A 231 -30.10 -28.39 -41.54
C GLN A 231 -29.28 -29.52 -42.19
N ASP A 232 -27.98 -29.59 -41.90
CA ASP A 232 -27.08 -30.63 -42.39
C ASP A 232 -27.03 -31.80 -41.41
N SER A 233 -27.57 -32.95 -41.87
CA SER A 233 -27.57 -34.20 -41.11
C SER A 233 -26.17 -34.77 -40.82
N THR A 234 -25.14 -34.40 -41.60
CA THR A 234 -23.76 -34.81 -41.30
C THR A 234 -23.16 -33.95 -40.20
N ALA A 235 -23.42 -32.65 -40.21
CA ALA A 235 -22.95 -31.73 -39.17
C ALA A 235 -23.65 -31.98 -37.82
N THR A 236 -24.95 -32.23 -37.81
CA THR A 236 -25.71 -32.49 -36.56
C THR A 236 -25.32 -33.79 -35.85
N ASN A 237 -24.68 -34.73 -36.53
CA ASN A 237 -24.14 -35.96 -35.92
C ASN A 237 -22.65 -35.86 -35.58
N ASN A 238 -22.02 -34.72 -35.84
CA ASN A 238 -20.62 -34.48 -35.53
C ASN A 238 -20.42 -34.29 -34.01
N GLU A 239 -19.26 -34.72 -33.49
CA GLU A 239 -18.96 -34.64 -32.06
C GLU A 239 -18.90 -33.19 -31.54
N TYR A 240 -18.46 -32.24 -32.36
CA TYR A 240 -18.33 -30.82 -31.98
C TYR A 240 -19.66 -30.04 -32.00
N TYR A 241 -20.74 -30.60 -32.56
CA TYR A 241 -21.99 -29.88 -32.76
C TYR A 241 -22.62 -29.39 -31.45
N SER A 242 -22.68 -30.26 -30.44
CA SER A 242 -23.31 -29.95 -29.14
C SER A 242 -22.55 -28.83 -28.42
N ASP A 243 -21.23 -28.93 -28.38
CA ASP A 243 -20.38 -27.97 -27.70
C ASP A 243 -20.35 -26.62 -28.44
N THR A 244 -20.32 -26.64 -29.77
CA THR A 244 -20.47 -25.44 -30.60
C THR A 244 -21.80 -24.73 -30.33
N LEU A 245 -22.93 -25.46 -30.31
CA LEU A 245 -24.25 -24.88 -30.01
C LEU A 245 -24.30 -24.28 -28.60
N ALA A 246 -23.70 -24.96 -27.62
CA ALA A 246 -23.63 -24.47 -26.25
C ALA A 246 -22.79 -23.18 -26.16
N SER A 247 -21.62 -23.13 -26.80
CA SER A 247 -20.76 -21.95 -26.81
C SER A 247 -21.34 -20.78 -27.59
N ILE A 248 -22.02 -21.01 -28.73
CA ILE A 248 -22.81 -19.97 -29.42
C ILE A 248 -23.87 -19.38 -28.48
N THR A 249 -24.57 -20.24 -27.72
CA THR A 249 -25.60 -19.78 -26.78
C THR A 249 -25.00 -18.89 -25.67
N LYS A 250 -23.87 -19.30 -25.08
CA LYS A 250 -23.15 -18.50 -24.08
C LYS A 250 -22.65 -17.18 -24.67
N PHE A 251 -22.03 -17.22 -25.85
CA PHE A 251 -21.53 -16.04 -26.56
C PHE A 251 -22.65 -15.02 -26.79
N LYS A 252 -23.81 -15.48 -27.28
CA LYS A 252 -25.00 -14.63 -27.46
C LYS A 252 -25.47 -14.01 -26.15
N GLN A 253 -25.49 -14.78 -25.06
CA GLN A 253 -25.89 -14.27 -23.75
C GLN A 253 -24.96 -13.16 -23.26
N LEU A 254 -23.64 -13.32 -23.45
CA LEU A 254 -22.62 -12.35 -23.02
C LEU A 254 -22.55 -11.10 -23.91
N THR A 255 -22.98 -11.20 -25.17
CA THR A 255 -22.89 -10.11 -26.17
C THR A 255 -24.20 -9.36 -26.43
N THR A 256 -25.34 -10.05 -26.41
CA THR A 256 -26.66 -9.49 -26.77
C THR A 256 -27.78 -9.83 -25.79
N GLY A 257 -27.49 -10.58 -24.72
CA GLY A 257 -28.44 -10.83 -23.63
C GLY A 257 -28.83 -9.55 -22.87
N ASN A 258 -29.82 -9.63 -21.98
CA ASN A 258 -30.32 -8.45 -21.23
C ASN A 258 -29.28 -7.80 -20.31
N ASP A 259 -28.21 -8.53 -19.98
CA ASP A 259 -27.17 -8.14 -19.02
C ASP A 259 -25.80 -8.44 -19.66
N ASN A 260 -25.67 -8.09 -20.94
CA ASN A 260 -24.47 -8.28 -21.74
C ASN A 260 -23.40 -7.24 -21.41
N ILE A 261 -22.15 -7.53 -21.77
CA ILE A 261 -20.98 -6.71 -21.42
C ILE A 261 -21.12 -5.25 -21.89
N LEU A 262 -21.62 -5.01 -23.10
CA LEU A 262 -21.80 -3.66 -23.65
C LEU A 262 -22.93 -2.89 -22.94
N SER A 263 -23.98 -3.57 -22.50
CA SER A 263 -25.07 -2.96 -21.73
C SER A 263 -24.62 -2.54 -20.33
N VAL A 264 -23.74 -3.33 -19.69
CA VAL A 264 -23.14 -2.99 -18.39
C VAL A 264 -22.13 -1.85 -18.56
N TYR A 265 -21.33 -1.86 -19.63
CA TYR A 265 -20.43 -0.75 -19.96
C TYR A 265 -21.19 0.55 -20.26
N GLN A 266 -22.35 0.48 -20.91
CA GLN A 266 -23.22 1.65 -21.08
C GLN A 266 -23.69 2.23 -19.75
N GLN A 267 -24.07 1.38 -18.79
CA GLN A 267 -24.44 1.82 -17.44
C GLN A 267 -23.24 2.46 -16.74
N GLN A 268 -22.05 1.90 -16.89
CA GLN A 268 -20.82 2.44 -16.32
C GLN A 268 -20.53 3.84 -16.85
N LEU A 269 -20.54 4.04 -18.17
CA LEU A 269 -20.32 5.36 -18.78
C LEU A 269 -21.34 6.40 -18.30
N ASN A 270 -22.62 6.01 -18.19
CA ASN A 270 -23.65 6.91 -17.67
C ASN A 270 -23.38 7.34 -16.23
N ARG A 271 -22.94 6.40 -15.36
CA ARG A 271 -22.58 6.69 -13.96
C ARG A 271 -21.35 7.56 -13.86
N ARG A 272 -20.34 7.31 -14.71
CA ARG A 272 -19.13 8.12 -14.79
C ARG A 272 -19.44 9.56 -15.21
N ASP A 273 -20.29 9.75 -16.21
CA ASP A 273 -20.70 11.09 -16.67
C ASP A 273 -21.59 11.81 -15.64
N GLU A 274 -22.47 11.09 -14.96
CA GLU A 274 -23.25 11.60 -13.83
C GLU A 274 -22.33 12.09 -12.71
N ALA A 275 -21.33 11.29 -12.32
CA ALA A 275 -20.33 11.65 -11.31
C ALA A 275 -19.53 12.91 -11.71
N LYS A 276 -19.05 12.98 -12.95
CA LYS A 276 -18.33 14.17 -13.48
C LYS A 276 -19.20 15.43 -13.42
N LYS A 277 -20.48 15.33 -13.82
CA LYS A 277 -21.42 16.46 -13.80
C LYS A 277 -21.69 16.92 -12.36
N LEU A 278 -21.93 15.99 -11.45
CA LEU A 278 -22.16 16.30 -10.04
C LEU A 278 -20.90 16.87 -9.36
N LEU A 279 -19.70 16.42 -9.74
CA LEU A 279 -18.43 16.99 -9.28
C LEU A 279 -18.25 18.44 -9.75
N ALA A 280 -18.57 18.72 -11.01
CA ALA A 280 -18.52 20.08 -11.54
C ALA A 280 -19.53 20.99 -10.82
N GLN A 281 -20.74 20.50 -10.60
CA GLN A 281 -21.78 21.21 -9.85
C GLN A 281 -21.36 21.45 -8.39
N SER A 282 -20.84 20.44 -7.69
CA SER A 282 -20.38 20.58 -6.31
C SER A 282 -19.22 21.58 -6.20
N SER A 283 -18.29 21.56 -7.17
CA SER A 283 -17.16 22.50 -7.23
C SER A 283 -17.63 23.94 -7.45
N GLN A 284 -18.64 24.16 -8.30
CA GLN A 284 -19.25 25.48 -8.49
C GLN A 284 -19.88 25.98 -7.19
N ILE A 285 -20.70 25.16 -6.54
CA ILE A 285 -21.39 25.51 -5.29
C ILE A 285 -20.39 25.81 -4.16
N ALA A 286 -19.34 25.00 -4.02
CA ALA A 286 -18.28 25.24 -3.03
C ALA A 286 -17.55 26.57 -3.28
N ASN A 287 -17.30 26.93 -4.54
CA ASN A 287 -16.70 28.21 -4.90
C ASN A 287 -17.62 29.40 -4.59
N GLU A 288 -18.93 29.27 -4.78
CA GLU A 288 -19.93 30.26 -4.37
C GLU A 288 -19.93 30.44 -2.84
N GLY A 289 -19.96 29.33 -2.08
CA GLY A 289 -19.86 29.34 -0.62
C GLY A 289 -18.59 30.01 -0.12
N LYS A 290 -17.44 29.71 -0.75
CA LYS A 290 -16.16 30.36 -0.51
C LYS A 290 -16.18 31.86 -0.82
N ALA A 291 -16.76 32.27 -1.94
CA ALA A 291 -16.86 33.69 -2.29
C ALA A 291 -17.70 34.48 -1.27
N HIS A 292 -18.77 33.87 -0.75
CA HIS A 292 -19.54 34.45 0.34
C HIS A 292 -18.74 34.56 1.65
N LEU A 293 -17.90 33.57 2.00
CA LEU A 293 -16.98 33.67 3.14
C LEU A 293 -15.88 34.72 2.94
N GLN A 294 -15.35 34.86 1.73
CA GLN A 294 -14.42 35.95 1.39
C GLN A 294 -15.05 37.34 1.56
N ASN A 295 -16.35 37.47 1.27
CA ASN A 295 -17.11 38.68 1.58
C ASN A 295 -17.25 38.89 3.09
N VAL A 296 -17.44 37.84 3.90
CA VAL A 296 -17.39 37.94 5.37
C VAL A 296 -16.05 38.51 5.83
N PHE A 297 -14.91 37.94 5.40
CA PHE A 297 -13.58 38.46 5.75
C PHE A 297 -13.40 39.93 5.36
N THR A 298 -13.87 40.31 4.17
CA THR A 298 -13.79 41.69 3.69
C THR A 298 -14.58 42.64 4.59
N LYS A 299 -15.78 42.23 5.01
CA LYS A 299 -16.63 43.01 5.93
C LYS A 299 -16.06 43.08 7.35
N VAL A 300 -15.52 41.98 7.88
CA VAL A 300 -14.85 41.96 9.19
C VAL A 300 -13.60 42.85 9.18
N LYS A 301 -12.81 42.82 8.10
CA LYS A 301 -11.66 43.71 7.93
C LYS A 301 -12.08 45.19 7.84
N GLY A 302 -13.17 45.48 7.14
CA GLY A 302 -13.78 46.81 7.11
C GLY A 302 -14.25 47.29 8.49
N LEU A 303 -14.87 46.41 9.27
CA LEU A 303 -15.25 46.67 10.66
C LEU A 303 -14.03 47.03 11.52
N THR A 304 -12.97 46.23 11.47
CA THR A 304 -11.71 46.50 12.20
C THR A 304 -11.09 47.84 11.80
N GLN A 305 -11.13 48.19 10.52
CA GLN A 305 -10.63 49.48 10.05
C GLN A 305 -11.50 50.66 10.54
N ASN A 306 -12.82 50.49 10.58
CA ASN A 306 -13.73 51.51 11.12
C ASN A 306 -13.53 51.71 12.62
N ILE A 307 -13.33 50.63 13.39
CA ILE A 307 -13.00 50.70 14.84
C ILE A 307 -11.70 51.47 15.05
N LYS A 308 -10.67 51.18 14.25
CA LYS A 308 -9.37 51.88 14.31
C LYS A 308 -9.52 53.38 13.98
N ASN A 309 -10.32 53.72 12.98
CA ASN A 309 -10.54 55.10 12.57
C ASN A 309 -11.33 55.89 13.63
N ASP A 310 -12.39 55.31 14.22
CA ASP A 310 -13.19 55.95 15.29
C ASP A 310 -12.34 56.21 16.55
N ALA A 311 -11.49 55.25 16.92
CA ALA A 311 -10.52 55.43 18.01
C ALA A 311 -9.51 56.55 17.70
N ALA A 312 -8.99 56.61 16.47
CA ALA A 312 -8.04 57.65 16.05
C ALA A 312 -8.66 59.05 16.03
N GLU A 313 -9.92 59.19 15.60
CA GLU A 313 -10.64 60.47 15.55
C GLU A 313 -10.94 61.02 16.95
N LYS A 314 -11.34 60.14 17.89
CA LYS A 314 -11.56 60.50 19.31
C LYS A 314 -10.26 60.89 20.02
N VAL A 315 -9.14 60.21 19.71
CA VAL A 315 -7.81 60.57 20.22
C VAL A 315 -7.34 61.93 19.68
N SER A 316 -7.55 62.20 18.39
CA SER A 316 -7.19 63.48 17.76
C SER A 316 -7.97 64.67 18.34
N SER A 317 -9.29 64.49 18.53
CA SER A 317 -10.15 65.50 19.14
C SER A 317 -9.75 65.79 20.60
N SER A 318 -9.43 64.74 21.37
CA SER A 318 -8.93 64.86 22.74
C SER A 318 -7.58 65.59 22.80
N ARG A 319 -6.67 65.30 21.87
CA ARG A 319 -5.35 65.94 21.78
C ARG A 319 -5.45 67.46 21.55
N THR A 320 -6.38 67.90 20.71
CA THR A 320 -6.56 69.33 20.41
C THR A 320 -7.10 70.10 21.63
N LEU A 321 -8.03 69.50 22.37
CA LEU A 321 -8.58 70.08 23.61
C LEU A 321 -7.52 70.17 24.72
N LEU A 322 -6.65 69.16 24.85
CA LEU A 322 -5.53 69.14 25.81
C LEU A 322 -4.53 70.29 25.57
N ILE A 323 -4.22 70.60 24.29
CA ILE A 323 -3.27 71.67 23.93
C ILE A 323 -3.82 73.06 24.31
N VAL A 324 -5.12 73.31 24.12
CA VAL A 324 -5.76 74.61 24.46
C VAL A 324 -5.79 74.83 25.97
N ILE A 325 -6.13 73.82 26.76
CA ILE A 325 -6.17 73.90 28.24
C ILE A 325 -4.75 74.09 28.81
N ALA A 326 -3.74 73.43 28.21
CA ALA A 326 -2.34 73.58 28.61
C ALA A 326 -1.81 75.01 28.40
N LEU A 327 -2.15 75.67 27.28
CA LEU A 327 -1.70 77.05 27.01
C LEU A 327 -2.24 78.08 28.02
N ILE A 328 -3.49 77.91 28.48
CA ILE A 328 -4.12 78.77 29.49
C ILE A 328 -3.50 78.54 30.87
N ALA A 329 -3.19 77.29 31.22
CA ALA A 329 -2.54 76.94 32.48
C ALA A 329 -1.11 77.51 32.59
N ILE A 330 -0.37 77.55 31.49
CA ILE A 330 1.00 78.10 31.43
C ILE A 330 1.03 79.61 31.71
N LEU A 331 0.06 80.37 31.18
CA LEU A 331 -0.04 81.83 31.41
C LEU A 331 -0.29 82.19 32.89
N PHE A 332 -1.12 81.43 33.60
CA PHE A 332 -1.37 81.62 35.04
C PHE A 332 -0.20 81.14 35.92
N ALA A 333 0.46 80.06 35.53
CA ALA A 333 1.62 79.53 36.26
C ALA A 333 2.80 80.52 36.28
N LEU A 334 3.02 81.28 35.19
CA LEU A 334 4.13 82.23 35.07
C LEU A 334 4.04 83.39 36.09
N GLY A 335 2.84 83.86 36.40
CA GLY A 335 2.60 84.98 37.34
C GLY A 335 2.79 84.59 38.81
N ILE A 336 2.39 83.38 39.19
CA ILE A 336 2.52 82.86 40.57
C ILE A 336 3.97 82.46 40.88
N ASN A 337 4.70 82.00 39.86
CA ASN A 337 6.09 81.55 39.98
C ASN A 337 7.05 82.65 40.46
N LEU A 338 6.94 83.87 39.94
CA LEU A 338 7.83 84.99 40.31
C LEU A 338 7.72 85.39 41.80
N TRP A 339 6.59 85.11 42.43
CA TRP A 339 6.33 85.39 43.85
C TRP A 339 6.89 84.29 44.78
N VAL A 340 6.88 83.04 44.31
CA VAL A 340 7.34 81.85 45.05
C VAL A 340 8.86 81.69 45.03
N VAL A 341 9.53 82.06 43.92
CA VAL A 341 10.99 81.91 43.72
C VAL A 341 11.84 82.60 44.81
N ARG A 342 11.40 83.73 45.35
CA ARG A 342 12.10 84.44 46.44
C ARG A 342 11.99 83.75 47.82
N SER A 343 11.10 82.77 47.97
CA SER A 343 10.82 82.09 49.25
C SER A 343 11.33 80.65 49.32
N ILE A 344 11.79 80.05 48.20
CA ILE A 344 12.16 78.63 48.07
C ILE A 344 13.67 78.42 47.81
N THR A 345 14.36 79.40 47.22
CA THR A 345 15.72 79.26 46.68
C THR A 345 16.82 78.88 47.71
N GLY A 346 16.60 79.11 49.01
CA GLY A 346 17.58 78.75 50.05
C GLY A 346 17.71 77.25 50.32
N PRO A 347 16.63 76.52 50.68
CA PRO A 347 16.72 75.08 50.95
C PRO A 347 16.80 74.18 49.69
N LEU A 348 16.43 74.70 48.50
CA LEU A 348 16.49 73.97 47.23
C LEU A 348 17.94 73.61 46.81
N ASN A 349 18.91 74.46 47.15
CA ASN A 349 20.32 74.26 46.81
C ASN A 349 20.96 73.01 47.48
N GLU A 350 20.43 72.58 48.63
CA GLU A 350 20.95 71.39 49.34
C GLU A 350 20.43 70.08 48.71
N VAL A 351 19.17 70.06 48.25
CA VAL A 351 18.62 68.92 47.48
C VAL A 351 19.24 68.87 46.08
N LEU A 352 19.46 70.02 45.44
CA LEU A 352 20.18 70.11 44.16
C LEU A 352 21.62 69.58 44.24
N ARG A 353 22.30 69.72 45.38
CA ARG A 353 23.63 69.13 45.58
C ARG A 353 23.60 67.60 45.57
N VAL A 354 22.60 66.97 46.20
CA VAL A 354 22.44 65.51 46.20
C VAL A 354 21.96 65.02 44.83
N ILE A 355 21.08 65.77 44.15
CA ILE A 355 20.71 65.51 42.74
C ILE A 355 21.93 65.55 41.83
N GLY A 356 22.86 66.48 42.03
CA GLY A 356 24.11 66.54 41.26
C GLY A 356 24.93 65.25 41.40
N LYS A 357 25.04 64.68 42.61
CA LYS A 357 25.71 63.40 42.84
C LYS A 357 24.97 62.21 42.19
N VAL A 358 23.64 62.19 42.24
CA VAL A 358 22.82 61.17 41.57
C VAL A 358 22.94 61.25 40.05
N ALA A 359 23.02 62.46 39.47
CA ALA A 359 23.24 62.67 38.05
C ALA A 359 24.64 62.23 37.58
N GLU A 360 25.62 62.23 38.49
CA GLU A 360 26.96 61.67 38.30
C GLU A 360 27.03 60.14 38.54
N GLY A 361 25.90 59.51 38.92
CA GLY A 361 25.78 58.07 39.13
C GLY A 361 25.93 57.60 40.59
N ASP A 362 26.09 58.50 41.56
CA ASP A 362 26.21 58.14 42.99
C ASP A 362 24.86 58.26 43.72
N LEU A 363 24.25 57.11 43.99
CA LEU A 363 22.98 56.92 44.71
C LEU A 363 23.20 56.67 46.22
N THR A 364 24.42 56.80 46.74
CA THR A 364 24.72 56.47 48.17
C THR A 364 24.48 57.62 49.14
N ASP A 365 24.33 58.87 48.66
CA ASP A 365 24.15 60.07 49.50
C ASP A 365 22.67 60.45 49.65
N LYS A 366 22.25 60.84 50.87
CA LYS A 366 20.85 61.17 51.18
C LYS A 366 20.70 62.64 51.54
N ALA A 367 19.60 63.26 51.10
CA ALA A 367 19.31 64.66 51.44
C ALA A 367 18.96 64.82 52.93
N LYS A 368 19.58 65.79 53.61
CA LYS A 368 19.33 66.10 55.03
C LYS A 368 17.99 66.82 55.23
N VAL A 369 17.20 66.38 56.20
CA VAL A 369 15.83 66.88 56.44
C VAL A 369 15.79 67.76 57.69
N TYR A 370 15.51 69.07 57.55
CA TYR A 370 15.55 70.02 58.66
C TYR A 370 14.22 70.77 58.94
N ARG A 371 13.15 70.52 58.18
CA ARG A 371 11.86 71.23 58.32
C ARG A 371 10.66 70.28 58.20
N LYS A 372 9.53 70.65 58.81
CA LYS A 372 8.23 69.94 58.71
C LYS A 372 7.31 70.51 57.62
N ASP A 373 7.87 71.30 56.71
CA ASP A 373 7.20 71.90 55.55
C ASP A 373 7.46 71.11 54.26
N GLU A 374 7.02 71.63 53.11
CA GLU A 374 7.03 70.97 51.80
C GLU A 374 8.43 70.57 51.35
N LEU A 375 9.45 71.34 51.76
CA LEU A 375 10.83 71.08 51.41
C LEU A 375 11.40 69.91 52.24
N GLY A 376 10.87 69.67 53.45
CA GLY A 376 11.14 68.45 54.22
C GLY A 376 10.48 67.20 53.61
N ARG A 377 9.24 67.33 53.08
CA ARG A 377 8.58 66.25 52.31
C ARG A 377 9.30 65.95 50.99
N LEU A 378 9.83 66.98 50.31
CA LEU A 378 10.64 66.84 49.09
C LEU A 378 11.90 66.00 49.35
N SER A 379 12.64 66.27 50.43
CA SER A 379 13.81 65.47 50.80
C SER A 379 13.46 64.01 51.14
N HIS A 380 12.31 63.73 51.76
CA HIS A 380 11.83 62.35 51.97
C HIS A 380 11.44 61.64 50.67
N GLY A 381 10.67 62.30 49.79
CA GLY A 381 10.28 61.74 48.50
C GLY A 381 11.48 61.49 47.58
N PHE A 382 12.49 62.36 47.62
CA PHE A 382 13.72 62.18 46.85
C PHE A 382 14.56 61.01 47.37
N ASN A 383 14.67 60.83 48.70
CA ASN A 383 15.34 59.65 49.26
C ASN A 383 14.61 58.34 48.91
N ALA A 384 13.26 58.33 48.87
CA ALA A 384 12.48 57.17 48.43
C ALA A 384 12.67 56.86 46.93
N LEU A 385 12.83 57.89 46.08
CA LEU A 385 13.19 57.73 44.67
C LEU A 385 14.58 57.10 44.49
N ILE A 386 15.57 57.54 45.29
CA ILE A 386 16.91 56.93 45.32
C ILE A 386 16.83 55.46 45.72
N ASP A 387 16.06 55.14 46.78
CA ASP A 387 15.88 53.76 47.24
C ASP A 387 15.20 52.88 46.17
N ALA A 388 14.19 53.40 45.45
CA ALA A 388 13.52 52.70 44.34
C ALA A 388 14.43 52.50 43.12
N LEU A 389 15.23 53.50 42.74
CA LEU A 389 16.21 53.39 41.65
C LEU A 389 17.33 52.40 41.99
N SER A 390 17.85 52.41 43.22
CA SER A 390 18.82 51.40 43.71
C SER A 390 18.22 49.99 43.69
N GLY A 391 16.95 49.83 44.08
CA GLY A 391 16.23 48.55 44.00
C GLY A 391 16.10 48.04 42.56
N MET A 392 15.68 48.89 41.63
CA MET A 392 15.55 48.55 40.22
C MET A 392 16.90 48.17 39.58
N LEU A 393 17.97 48.93 39.88
CA LEU A 393 19.32 48.62 39.37
C LEU A 393 19.84 47.28 39.92
N LYS A 394 19.50 46.92 41.17
CA LYS A 394 19.79 45.60 41.74
C LYS A 394 19.04 44.47 41.04
N GLU A 395 17.75 44.64 40.74
CA GLU A 395 16.96 43.65 40.00
C GLU A 395 17.45 43.47 38.55
N ILE A 396 17.80 44.57 37.85
CA ILE A 396 18.35 44.49 36.49
C ILE A 396 19.73 43.81 36.53
N SER A 397 20.60 44.16 37.48
CA SER A 397 21.90 43.49 37.66
C SER A 397 21.74 41.98 37.90
N SER A 398 20.82 41.58 38.77
CA SER A 398 20.51 40.17 39.02
C SER A 398 19.95 39.47 37.78
N SER A 399 19.06 40.13 37.04
CA SER A 399 18.45 39.58 35.82
C SER A 399 19.45 39.45 34.67
N SER A 400 20.38 40.41 34.52
CA SER A 400 21.48 40.34 33.56
C SER A 400 22.46 39.21 33.87
N GLN A 401 22.79 38.99 35.15
CA GLN A 401 23.60 37.83 35.55
C GLN A 401 22.91 36.50 35.23
N GLN A 402 21.61 36.39 35.52
CA GLN A 402 20.82 35.20 35.20
C GLN A 402 20.69 34.97 33.68
N LEU A 403 20.55 36.04 32.89
CA LEU A 403 20.52 35.99 31.43
C LEU A 403 21.86 35.50 30.87
N SER A 404 22.99 36.02 31.37
CA SER A 404 24.33 35.58 30.98
C SER A 404 24.54 34.10 31.26
N ALA A 405 24.18 33.63 32.46
CA ALA A 405 24.29 32.22 32.83
C ALA A 405 23.39 31.31 31.95
N SER A 406 22.18 31.76 31.62
CA SER A 406 21.26 31.02 30.74
C SER A 406 21.77 30.97 29.29
N ALA A 407 22.40 32.04 28.81
CA ALA A 407 23.03 32.10 27.50
C ALA A 407 24.28 31.19 27.40
N GLU A 408 25.11 31.15 28.45
CA GLU A 408 26.23 30.19 28.55
C GLU A 408 25.73 28.73 28.56
N GLN A 409 24.67 28.43 29.33
CA GLN A 409 24.07 27.10 29.35
C GLN A 409 23.52 26.71 27.96
N THR A 410 22.85 27.63 27.27
CA THR A 410 22.31 27.38 25.92
C THR A 410 23.43 27.19 24.89
N THR A 411 24.55 27.90 25.05
CA THR A 411 25.76 27.74 24.25
C THR A 411 26.32 26.33 24.38
N GLU A 412 26.46 25.81 25.61
CA GLU A 412 26.97 24.45 25.83
C GLU A 412 26.00 23.37 25.32
N ILE A 413 24.69 23.54 25.53
CA ILE A 413 23.67 22.64 24.98
C ILE A 413 23.71 22.62 23.45
N SER A 414 23.87 23.79 22.81
CA SER A 414 23.95 23.89 21.35
C SER A 414 25.23 23.23 20.80
N ARG A 415 26.35 23.35 21.52
CA ARG A 415 27.62 22.68 21.18
C ARG A 415 27.47 21.15 21.28
N GLN A 416 26.91 20.67 22.38
CA GLN A 416 26.62 19.25 22.58
C GLN A 416 25.61 18.72 21.55
N GLY A 417 24.62 19.53 21.17
CA GLY A 417 23.67 19.22 20.10
C GLY A 417 24.38 18.97 18.77
N ASN A 418 25.30 19.87 18.37
CA ASN A 418 26.10 19.69 17.16
C ASN A 418 26.96 18.43 17.19
N ASP A 419 27.62 18.14 18.33
CA ASP A 419 28.43 16.92 18.49
C ASP A 419 27.55 15.65 18.31
N ASN A 420 26.36 15.63 18.91
CA ASN A 420 25.40 14.52 18.75
C ASN A 420 24.92 14.36 17.30
N ILE A 421 24.68 15.47 16.60
CA ILE A 421 24.23 15.45 15.20
C ILE A 421 25.32 14.90 14.28
N ASN A 422 26.59 15.20 14.55
CA ASN A 422 27.71 14.60 13.81
C ASN A 422 27.76 13.08 13.99
N HIS A 423 27.60 12.58 15.21
CA HIS A 423 27.49 11.14 15.46
C HIS A 423 26.27 10.51 14.78
N GLN A 424 25.13 11.20 14.79
CA GLN A 424 23.93 10.72 14.09
C GLN A 424 24.15 10.64 12.58
N LYS A 425 24.88 11.59 11.98
CA LYS A 425 25.24 11.53 10.55
C LYS A 425 26.11 10.31 10.23
N GLU A 426 27.16 10.06 11.01
CA GLU A 426 28.00 8.87 10.85
C GLU A 426 27.17 7.58 10.91
N GLN A 427 26.22 7.51 11.86
CA GLN A 427 25.31 6.37 11.96
C GLN A 427 24.36 6.27 10.76
N THR A 428 23.87 7.39 10.26
CA THR A 428 22.97 7.44 9.10
C THR A 428 23.69 7.00 7.81
N GLU A 429 24.95 7.40 7.62
CA GLU A 429 25.78 6.94 6.50
C GLU A 429 26.06 5.43 6.56
N MET A 430 26.32 4.89 7.76
CA MET A 430 26.46 3.44 7.94
C MET A 430 25.17 2.70 7.60
N ILE A 431 24.01 3.22 8.02
CA ILE A 431 22.71 2.63 7.67
C ILE A 431 22.49 2.72 6.16
N ALA A 432 22.77 3.84 5.50
CA ALA A 432 22.64 3.98 4.05
C ALA A 432 23.47 2.94 3.28
N THR A 433 24.68 2.67 3.77
CA THR A 433 25.55 1.63 3.22
C THR A 433 24.94 0.25 3.42
N ALA A 434 24.50 -0.07 4.63
CA ALA A 434 23.85 -1.35 4.94
C ALA A 434 22.56 -1.57 4.13
N MET A 435 21.78 -0.50 3.87
CA MET A 435 20.59 -0.56 3.02
C MET A 435 20.95 -0.87 1.57
N THR A 436 22.06 -0.32 1.07
CA THR A 436 22.55 -0.59 -0.30
C THR A 436 23.00 -2.04 -0.43
N GLU A 437 23.74 -2.55 0.57
CA GLU A 437 24.09 -3.98 0.64
C GLU A 437 22.85 -4.86 0.75
N MET A 438 21.85 -4.46 1.56
CA MET A 438 20.59 -5.18 1.71
C MET A 438 19.86 -5.30 0.37
N THR A 439 19.72 -4.21 -0.41
CA THR A 439 19.10 -4.26 -1.74
C THR A 439 19.83 -5.24 -2.65
N ALA A 440 21.17 -5.22 -2.68
CA ALA A 440 21.95 -6.16 -3.48
C ALA A 440 21.72 -7.63 -3.05
N THR A 441 21.65 -7.90 -1.74
CA THR A 441 21.37 -9.26 -1.24
C THR A 441 19.96 -9.73 -1.56
N VAL A 442 18.97 -8.83 -1.51
CA VAL A 442 17.58 -9.15 -1.85
C VAL A 442 17.46 -9.50 -3.34
N ASP A 443 18.12 -8.74 -4.21
CA ASP A 443 18.18 -9.04 -5.65
C ASP A 443 18.87 -10.39 -5.93
N GLU A 444 19.93 -10.73 -5.17
CA GLU A 444 20.59 -12.02 -5.26
C GLU A 444 19.68 -13.17 -4.80
N VAL A 445 18.90 -12.98 -3.73
CA VAL A 445 17.92 -13.95 -3.23
C VAL A 445 16.79 -14.16 -4.25
N ALA A 446 16.27 -13.08 -4.85
CA ALA A 446 15.24 -13.17 -5.89
C ALA A 446 15.75 -13.96 -7.12
N ASN A 447 16.97 -13.65 -7.58
CA ASN A 447 17.61 -14.40 -8.66
C ASN A 447 17.84 -15.87 -8.30
N SER A 448 18.27 -16.15 -7.07
CA SER A 448 18.48 -17.51 -6.58
C SER A 448 17.18 -18.31 -6.51
N ALA A 449 16.08 -17.69 -6.09
CA ALA A 449 14.75 -18.30 -6.08
C ALA A 449 14.27 -18.62 -7.50
N SER A 450 14.45 -17.69 -8.44
CA SER A 450 14.12 -17.88 -9.87
C SER A 450 14.94 -19.01 -10.51
N ASN A 451 16.25 -19.05 -10.25
CA ASN A 451 17.11 -20.15 -10.71
C ASN A 451 16.71 -21.49 -10.09
N THR A 452 16.31 -21.50 -8.81
CA THR A 452 15.83 -22.71 -8.14
C THR A 452 14.55 -23.23 -8.80
N LEU A 453 13.62 -22.32 -9.14
CA LEU A 453 12.40 -22.66 -9.89
C LEU A 453 12.69 -23.35 -11.21
N LEU A 454 13.69 -22.87 -11.98
CA LEU A 454 14.10 -23.49 -13.24
C LEU A 454 14.67 -24.90 -13.04
N GLU A 455 15.51 -25.11 -12.01
CA GLU A 455 16.08 -26.43 -11.74
C GLU A 455 15.03 -27.42 -11.18
N VAL A 456 14.07 -26.92 -10.40
CA VAL A 456 12.92 -27.68 -9.91
C VAL A 456 12.02 -28.13 -11.06
N GLN A 457 11.77 -27.27 -12.05
CA GLN A 457 11.03 -27.64 -13.26
C GLN A 457 11.73 -28.75 -14.03
N LYS A 458 13.05 -28.65 -14.24
CA LYS A 458 13.83 -29.73 -14.88
C LYS A 458 13.75 -31.04 -14.09
N ALA A 459 13.89 -30.98 -12.77
CA ALA A 459 13.79 -32.16 -11.90
C ALA A 459 12.39 -32.80 -11.96
N ASN A 460 11.34 -31.98 -12.09
CA ASN A 460 9.98 -32.46 -12.28
C ASN A 460 9.82 -33.19 -13.62
N ASP A 461 10.32 -32.61 -14.70
CA ASP A 461 10.28 -33.22 -16.04
C ASP A 461 11.06 -34.56 -16.07
N GLU A 462 12.26 -34.60 -15.46
CA GLU A 462 13.04 -35.83 -15.34
C GLU A 462 12.32 -36.90 -14.49
N ALA A 463 11.61 -36.50 -13.44
CA ALA A 463 10.83 -37.43 -12.61
C ALA A 463 9.60 -37.99 -13.37
N ILE A 464 8.93 -37.15 -14.17
CA ILE A 464 7.81 -37.56 -15.05
C ILE A 464 8.31 -38.55 -16.11
N ASP A 465 9.44 -38.26 -16.76
CA ASP A 465 10.06 -39.16 -17.72
C ASP A 465 10.51 -40.48 -17.06
N GLY A 466 11.10 -40.40 -15.86
CA GLY A 466 11.45 -41.59 -15.07
C GLY A 466 10.23 -42.46 -14.75
N LYS A 467 9.10 -41.84 -14.41
CA LYS A 467 7.84 -42.53 -14.15
C LYS A 467 7.34 -43.27 -15.41
N ARG A 468 7.45 -42.64 -16.58
CA ARG A 468 7.11 -43.27 -17.86
C ARG A 468 8.00 -44.49 -18.14
N VAL A 469 9.32 -44.37 -17.94
CA VAL A 469 10.27 -45.50 -18.13
C VAL A 469 9.97 -46.66 -17.18
N VAL A 470 9.60 -46.38 -15.93
CA VAL A 470 9.17 -47.41 -14.95
C VAL A 470 7.91 -48.12 -15.44
N GLN A 471 6.94 -47.38 -15.99
CA GLN A 471 5.69 -47.92 -16.50
C GLN A 471 5.91 -48.82 -17.72
N ASP A 472 6.76 -48.38 -18.67
CA ASP A 472 7.18 -49.16 -19.84
C ASP A 472 7.94 -50.45 -19.42
N SER A 473 8.73 -50.37 -18.34
CA SER A 473 9.45 -51.52 -17.79
C SER A 473 8.50 -52.55 -17.19
N ILE A 474 7.47 -52.12 -16.47
CA ILE A 474 6.42 -53.01 -15.93
C ILE A 474 5.72 -53.75 -17.07
N GLU A 475 5.33 -53.05 -18.14
CA GLU A 475 4.70 -53.65 -19.31
C GLU A 475 5.61 -54.69 -19.98
N THR A 476 6.89 -54.35 -20.15
CA THR A 476 7.89 -55.25 -20.73
C THR A 476 8.12 -56.51 -19.90
N ILE A 477 8.21 -56.38 -18.58
CA ILE A 477 8.39 -57.53 -17.67
C ILE A 477 7.13 -58.42 -17.66
N ASN A 478 5.93 -57.83 -17.71
CA ASN A 478 4.69 -58.60 -17.82
C ASN A 478 4.63 -59.41 -19.11
N ARG A 479 5.02 -58.81 -20.25
CA ARG A 479 5.14 -59.53 -21.52
C ARG A 479 6.16 -60.66 -21.45
N LEU A 480 7.32 -60.43 -20.83
CA LEU A 480 8.33 -61.46 -20.62
C LEU A 480 7.78 -62.63 -19.77
N ALA A 481 7.01 -62.33 -18.72
CA ALA A 481 6.38 -63.36 -17.89
C ALA A 481 5.38 -64.21 -18.71
N GLU A 482 4.64 -63.59 -19.63
CA GLU A 482 3.73 -64.29 -20.54
C GLU A 482 4.48 -65.17 -21.55
N GLU A 483 5.59 -64.68 -22.12
CA GLU A 483 6.46 -65.48 -23.00
C GLU A 483 7.07 -66.69 -22.28
N ILE A 484 7.50 -66.53 -21.02
CA ILE A 484 8.00 -67.63 -20.19
C ILE A 484 6.90 -68.67 -19.93
N GLU A 485 5.67 -68.24 -19.68
CA GLU A 485 4.52 -69.13 -19.48
C GLU A 485 4.21 -69.92 -20.76
N GLN A 486 4.24 -69.27 -21.93
CA GLN A 486 4.08 -69.96 -23.22
C GLN A 486 5.19 -70.98 -23.45
N ALA A 487 6.44 -70.63 -23.15
CA ALA A 487 7.57 -71.54 -23.28
C ALA A 487 7.45 -72.74 -22.34
N ALA A 488 6.96 -72.54 -21.10
CA ALA A 488 6.68 -73.62 -20.15
C ALA A 488 5.62 -74.60 -20.68
N GLN A 489 4.57 -74.09 -21.34
CA GLN A 489 3.55 -74.94 -21.97
C GLN A 489 4.10 -75.77 -23.14
N VAL A 490 5.04 -75.23 -23.92
CA VAL A 490 5.69 -75.97 -25.00
C VAL A 490 6.60 -77.07 -24.45
N THR A 491 7.38 -76.78 -23.40
CA THR A 491 8.24 -77.78 -22.76
C THR A 491 7.42 -78.87 -22.06
N ASP A 492 6.27 -78.54 -21.46
CA ASP A 492 5.35 -79.54 -20.90
C ASP A 492 4.81 -80.49 -21.98
N LYS A 493 4.46 -79.97 -23.17
CA LYS A 493 4.09 -80.82 -24.32
C LYS A 493 5.25 -81.73 -24.75
N LEU A 494 6.50 -81.25 -24.70
CA LEU A 494 7.67 -82.07 -25.03
C LEU A 494 7.88 -83.20 -24.00
N ASP A 495 7.65 -82.94 -22.72
CA ASP A 495 7.68 -83.96 -21.65
C ASP A 495 6.62 -85.05 -21.89
N GLN A 496 5.40 -84.65 -22.26
CA GLN A 496 4.31 -85.58 -22.64
C GLN A 496 4.67 -86.41 -23.88
N TYR A 497 5.23 -85.80 -24.93
CA TYR A 497 5.68 -86.52 -26.11
C TYR A 497 6.81 -87.50 -25.80
N SER A 498 7.76 -87.11 -24.94
CA SER A 498 8.87 -87.96 -24.51
C SER A 498 8.37 -89.16 -23.71
N THR A 499 7.35 -88.97 -22.87
CA THR A 499 6.67 -90.04 -22.14
C THR A 499 6.00 -91.03 -23.10
N ASN A 500 5.31 -90.53 -24.13
CA ASN A 500 4.69 -91.37 -25.16
C ASN A 500 5.73 -92.17 -25.96
N ILE A 501 6.87 -91.57 -26.29
CA ILE A 501 7.97 -92.26 -26.98
C ILE A 501 8.54 -93.38 -26.11
N GLY A 502 8.75 -93.14 -24.81
CA GLY A 502 9.18 -94.17 -23.86
C GLY A 502 8.24 -95.38 -23.86
N ALA A 503 6.92 -95.14 -23.80
CA ALA A 503 5.93 -96.21 -23.87
C ALA A 503 5.98 -97.02 -25.19
N VAL A 504 6.29 -96.36 -26.32
CA VAL A 504 6.50 -97.05 -27.60
C VAL A 504 7.77 -97.89 -27.59
N LEU A 505 8.86 -97.39 -27.01
CA LEU A 505 10.12 -98.13 -26.88
C LEU A 505 9.99 -99.38 -26.03
N ASP A 506 9.21 -99.33 -24.94
CA ASP A 506 8.89 -100.50 -24.12
C ASP A 506 8.19 -101.60 -24.95
N VAL A 507 7.26 -101.21 -25.82
CA VAL A 507 6.59 -102.15 -26.75
C VAL A 507 7.58 -102.75 -27.75
N ILE A 508 8.46 -101.94 -28.34
CA ILE A 508 9.47 -102.42 -29.31
C ILE A 508 10.46 -103.37 -28.62
N ARG A 509 10.91 -103.04 -27.41
CA ARG A 509 11.77 -103.91 -26.59
C ARG A 509 11.07 -105.23 -26.31
N GLY A 510 9.79 -105.21 -25.94
CA GLY A 510 8.96 -106.40 -25.78
C GLY A 510 8.87 -107.25 -27.05
N ILE A 511 8.73 -106.62 -28.23
CA ILE A 511 8.73 -107.32 -29.53
C ILE A 511 10.12 -107.91 -29.82
N ALA A 512 11.20 -107.19 -29.54
CA ALA A 512 12.57 -107.68 -29.73
C ALA A 512 12.87 -108.88 -28.81
N ASP A 513 12.43 -108.84 -27.54
CA ASP A 513 12.50 -109.96 -26.59
C ASP A 513 11.75 -111.19 -27.11
N GLN A 514 10.51 -111.01 -27.56
CA GLN A 514 9.72 -112.08 -28.16
C GLN A 514 10.38 -112.64 -29.41
N THR A 515 10.94 -111.78 -30.26
CA THR A 515 11.64 -112.17 -31.49
C THR A 515 12.92 -112.94 -31.19
N ASN A 516 13.68 -112.54 -30.16
CA ASN A 516 14.88 -113.23 -29.68
C ASN A 516 14.55 -114.63 -29.14
N LEU A 517 13.46 -114.76 -28.37
CA LEU A 517 12.94 -116.05 -27.88
C LEU A 517 12.45 -116.95 -29.02
N LEU A 518 11.72 -116.40 -29.99
CA LEU A 518 11.28 -117.13 -31.19
C LEU A 518 12.46 -117.61 -32.02
N ALA A 519 13.47 -116.76 -32.21
CA ALA A 519 14.70 -117.09 -32.94
C ALA A 519 15.53 -118.15 -32.22
N LEU A 520 15.63 -118.09 -30.88
CA LEU A 520 16.29 -119.12 -30.08
C LEU A 520 15.58 -120.49 -30.23
N ASN A 521 14.24 -120.50 -30.15
CA ASN A 521 13.45 -121.72 -30.35
C ASN A 521 13.65 -122.28 -31.77
N ALA A 522 13.70 -121.41 -32.78
CA ALA A 522 13.98 -121.81 -34.16
C ALA A 522 15.42 -122.35 -34.35
N ALA A 523 16.41 -121.75 -33.69
CA ALA A 523 17.81 -122.22 -33.71
C ALA A 523 17.96 -123.60 -33.03
N ILE A 524 17.26 -123.83 -31.91
CA ILE A 524 17.20 -125.13 -31.22
C ILE A 524 16.60 -126.19 -32.15
N GLU A 525 15.48 -125.90 -32.81
CA GLU A 525 14.81 -126.86 -33.70
C GLU A 525 15.61 -127.10 -35.00
N ALA A 526 16.32 -126.08 -35.50
CA ALA A 526 17.26 -126.22 -36.62
C ALA A 526 18.48 -127.07 -36.28
N ALA A 527 19.03 -126.95 -35.06
CA ALA A 527 20.10 -127.83 -34.57
C ALA A 527 19.61 -129.29 -34.41
N ARG A 528 18.33 -129.47 -34.07
CA ARG A 528 17.66 -130.78 -33.95
C ARG A 528 17.47 -131.49 -35.30
N ALA A 529 17.34 -130.73 -36.39
CA ALA A 529 17.16 -131.23 -37.76
C ALA A 529 18.48 -131.65 -38.46
N GLY A 530 19.65 -131.48 -37.82
CA GLY A 530 20.95 -131.91 -38.36
C GLY A 530 21.34 -131.22 -39.68
N GLU A 531 21.92 -131.96 -40.63
CA GLU A 531 22.41 -131.40 -41.91
C GLU A 531 21.32 -130.72 -42.75
N GLN A 532 20.05 -131.11 -42.62
CA GLN A 532 18.91 -130.48 -43.33
C GLN A 532 18.51 -129.11 -42.75
N GLY A 533 18.89 -128.83 -41.49
CA GLY A 533 18.53 -127.60 -40.77
C GLY A 533 19.55 -126.47 -40.89
N ARG A 534 20.71 -126.69 -41.52
CA ARG A 534 21.82 -125.72 -41.56
C ARG A 534 21.43 -124.34 -42.09
N GLY A 535 20.64 -124.28 -43.17
CA GLY A 535 20.18 -123.01 -43.73
C GLY A 535 19.24 -122.25 -42.78
N PHE A 536 18.35 -122.97 -42.09
CA PHE A 536 17.44 -122.39 -41.09
C PHE A 536 18.16 -121.96 -39.81
N ALA A 537 19.19 -122.69 -39.39
CA ALA A 537 20.02 -122.32 -38.23
C ALA A 537 20.72 -120.98 -38.45
N VAL A 538 21.28 -120.76 -39.65
CA VAL A 538 21.93 -119.47 -40.00
C VAL A 538 20.92 -118.32 -39.98
N VAL A 539 19.72 -118.51 -40.55
CA VAL A 539 18.67 -117.46 -40.52
C VAL A 539 18.19 -117.21 -39.10
N ALA A 540 18.01 -118.25 -38.28
CA ALA A 540 17.60 -118.10 -36.89
C ALA A 540 18.65 -117.35 -36.06
N ASP A 541 19.94 -117.64 -36.23
CA ASP A 541 21.02 -116.89 -35.57
C ASP A 541 21.12 -115.44 -36.07
N GLU A 542 20.85 -115.18 -37.35
CA GLU A 542 20.81 -113.82 -37.90
C GLU A 542 19.63 -113.02 -37.33
N VAL A 543 18.43 -113.63 -37.23
CA VAL A 543 17.25 -113.03 -36.59
C VAL A 543 17.50 -112.81 -35.09
N ARG A 544 18.16 -113.75 -34.41
CA ARG A 544 18.54 -113.62 -32.98
C ARG A 544 19.52 -112.45 -32.79
N THR A 545 20.50 -112.33 -33.67
CA THR A 545 21.47 -111.22 -33.67
C THR A 545 20.76 -109.89 -33.94
N LEU A 546 19.83 -109.85 -34.89
CA LEU A 546 19.03 -108.66 -35.20
C LEU A 546 18.11 -108.27 -34.05
N ALA A 547 17.47 -109.24 -33.39
CA ALA A 547 16.63 -109.00 -32.22
C ALA A 547 17.47 -108.47 -31.04
N SER A 548 18.64 -109.07 -30.76
CA SER A 548 19.58 -108.58 -29.75
C SER A 548 20.05 -107.15 -30.05
N LYS A 549 20.37 -106.85 -31.32
CA LYS A 549 20.79 -105.51 -31.75
C LYS A 549 19.65 -104.48 -31.65
N THR A 550 18.41 -104.90 -31.93
CA THR A 550 17.21 -104.07 -31.73
C THR A 550 16.99 -103.77 -30.25
N GLN A 551 17.25 -104.76 -29.39
CA GLN A 551 17.14 -104.62 -27.94
C GLN A 551 18.20 -103.67 -27.36
N GLU A 552 19.44 -103.77 -27.85
CA GLU A 552 20.54 -102.87 -27.51
C GLU A 552 20.21 -101.44 -27.95
N SER A 553 19.82 -101.23 -29.21
CA SER A 553 19.44 -99.89 -29.71
C SER A 553 18.20 -99.30 -29.03
N THR A 554 17.20 -100.12 -28.68
CA THR A 554 16.04 -99.62 -27.91
C THR A 554 16.42 -99.23 -26.49
N SER A 555 17.38 -99.93 -25.86
CA SER A 555 17.93 -99.54 -24.56
C SER A 555 18.70 -98.22 -24.64
N GLU A 556 19.53 -98.03 -25.69
CA GLU A 556 20.23 -96.76 -25.91
C GLU A 556 19.26 -95.60 -26.15
N ILE A 557 18.20 -95.80 -26.93
CA ILE A 557 17.17 -94.77 -27.14
C ILE A 557 16.39 -94.50 -25.86
N GLN A 558 16.08 -95.53 -25.07
CA GLN A 558 15.41 -95.36 -23.77
C GLN A 558 16.25 -94.48 -22.83
N GLU A 559 17.56 -94.72 -22.70
CA GLU A 559 18.46 -93.85 -21.94
C GLU A 559 18.47 -92.41 -22.47
N MET A 560 18.44 -92.21 -23.79
CA MET A 560 18.33 -90.87 -24.38
C MET A 560 17.00 -90.19 -24.04
N ILE A 561 15.88 -90.92 -24.02
CA ILE A 561 14.57 -90.40 -23.66
C ILE A 561 14.48 -90.08 -22.17
N GLU A 562 15.05 -90.90 -21.29
CA GLU A 562 15.13 -90.61 -19.86
C GLU A 562 15.94 -89.33 -19.60
N ARG A 563 17.08 -89.16 -20.27
CA ARG A 563 17.85 -87.91 -20.21
C ARG A 563 17.09 -86.70 -20.78
N LEU A 564 16.29 -86.90 -21.82
CA LEU A 564 15.42 -85.86 -22.39
C LEU A 564 14.33 -85.45 -21.39
N GLN A 565 13.68 -86.41 -20.73
CA GLN A 565 12.66 -86.18 -19.70
C GLN A 565 13.23 -85.45 -18.47
N ASP A 566 14.43 -85.83 -18.02
CA ASP A 566 15.08 -85.13 -16.92
C ASP A 566 15.43 -83.69 -17.31
N GLY A 567 15.93 -83.49 -18.54
CA GLY A 567 16.20 -82.16 -19.09
C GLY A 567 14.94 -81.29 -19.26
N THR A 568 13.80 -81.86 -19.67
CA THR A 568 12.53 -81.12 -19.77
C THR A 568 11.99 -80.72 -18.41
N ARG A 569 12.07 -81.60 -17.40
CA ARG A 569 11.69 -81.26 -16.02
C ARG A 569 12.55 -80.15 -15.44
N GLU A 570 13.86 -80.20 -15.66
CA GLU A 570 14.78 -79.14 -15.25
C GLU A 570 14.42 -77.81 -15.93
N ALA A 571 14.16 -77.81 -17.24
CA ALA A 571 13.75 -76.62 -17.98
C ALA A 571 12.43 -76.03 -17.45
N VAL A 572 11.42 -76.84 -17.15
CA VAL A 572 10.16 -76.39 -16.54
C VAL A 572 10.39 -75.80 -15.15
N ALA A 573 11.27 -76.39 -14.33
CA ALA A 573 11.61 -75.87 -13.01
C ALA A 573 12.28 -74.48 -13.11
N VAL A 574 13.22 -74.30 -14.04
CA VAL A 574 13.86 -73.01 -14.32
C VAL A 574 12.84 -71.99 -14.80
N MET A 575 11.94 -72.36 -15.73
CA MET A 575 10.89 -71.47 -16.23
C MET A 575 9.94 -70.98 -15.11
N LYS A 576 9.52 -71.88 -14.20
CA LYS A 576 8.74 -71.48 -13.01
C LYS A 576 9.50 -70.49 -12.13
N SER A 577 10.79 -70.73 -11.91
CA SER A 577 11.65 -69.81 -11.15
C SER A 577 11.75 -68.45 -11.85
N SER A 578 12.00 -68.43 -13.16
CA SER A 578 12.09 -67.20 -13.95
C SER A 578 10.78 -66.40 -13.94
N ARG A 579 9.62 -67.08 -13.95
CA ARG A 579 8.32 -66.42 -13.81
C ARG A 579 8.15 -65.77 -12.44
N ASN A 580 8.54 -66.44 -11.36
CA ASN A 580 8.53 -65.84 -10.02
C ASN A 580 9.47 -64.63 -9.92
N GLU A 581 10.67 -64.70 -10.52
CA GLU A 581 11.59 -63.56 -10.57
C GLU A 581 11.05 -62.39 -11.39
N ALA A 582 10.34 -62.64 -12.50
CA ALA A 582 9.65 -61.61 -13.25
C ALA A 582 8.56 -60.93 -12.40
N GLN A 583 7.77 -61.70 -11.66
CA GLN A 583 6.75 -61.18 -10.74
C GLN A 583 7.37 -60.30 -9.64
N ASN A 584 8.45 -60.76 -9.01
CA ASN A 584 9.20 -59.98 -8.01
C ASN A 584 9.79 -58.70 -8.62
N SER A 585 10.22 -58.75 -9.88
CA SER A 585 10.75 -57.59 -10.61
C SER A 585 9.66 -56.55 -10.86
N VAL A 586 8.43 -56.96 -11.21
CA VAL A 586 7.27 -56.05 -11.30
C VAL A 586 7.02 -55.35 -9.97
N GLU A 587 6.99 -56.11 -8.86
CA GLU A 587 6.72 -55.55 -7.53
C GLU A 587 7.78 -54.52 -7.12
N LYS A 588 9.07 -54.83 -7.30
CA LYS A 588 10.17 -53.88 -7.03
C LYS A 588 10.12 -52.65 -7.94
N THR A 589 9.74 -52.82 -9.20
CA THR A 589 9.63 -51.72 -10.16
C THR A 589 8.45 -50.80 -9.81
N ALA A 590 7.33 -51.36 -9.31
CA ALA A 590 6.21 -50.59 -8.80
C ALA A 590 6.60 -49.72 -7.58
N VAL A 591 7.41 -50.27 -6.65
CA VAL A 591 7.94 -49.51 -5.51
C VAL A 591 8.86 -48.36 -5.97
N ALA A 592 9.65 -48.57 -7.01
CA ALA A 592 10.45 -47.49 -7.61
C ALA A 592 9.55 -46.40 -8.22
N GLY A 593 8.45 -46.78 -8.87
CA GLY A 593 7.43 -45.84 -9.38
C GLY A 593 6.78 -45.01 -8.27
N GLU A 594 6.45 -45.62 -7.14
CA GLU A 594 5.91 -44.90 -5.97
C GLU A 594 6.94 -43.93 -5.37
N SER A 595 8.23 -44.30 -5.39
CA SER A 595 9.30 -43.42 -4.92
C SER A 595 9.47 -42.20 -5.82
N LEU A 596 9.37 -42.37 -7.15
CA LEU A 596 9.34 -41.24 -8.09
C LEU A 596 8.13 -40.35 -7.87
N HIS A 597 6.96 -40.91 -7.58
CA HIS A 597 5.78 -40.11 -7.25
C HIS A 597 5.98 -39.22 -6.02
N LYS A 598 6.59 -39.76 -4.95
CA LYS A 598 6.95 -38.97 -3.76
C LYS A 598 7.98 -37.88 -4.06
N ILE A 599 8.93 -38.14 -4.98
CA ILE A 599 9.87 -37.12 -5.45
C ILE A 599 9.12 -36.00 -6.17
N THR A 600 8.19 -36.31 -7.08
CA THR A 600 7.36 -35.31 -7.76
C THR A 600 6.57 -34.45 -6.76
N GLU A 601 5.95 -35.05 -5.74
CA GLU A 601 5.27 -34.28 -4.68
C GLU A 601 6.23 -33.34 -3.94
N ALA A 602 7.41 -33.82 -3.55
CA ALA A 602 8.42 -32.99 -2.87
C ALA A 602 8.93 -31.85 -3.76
N VAL A 603 9.13 -32.10 -5.05
CA VAL A 603 9.56 -31.09 -6.04
C VAL A 603 8.48 -30.01 -6.20
N ASN A 604 7.19 -30.37 -6.22
CA ASN A 604 6.10 -29.39 -6.24
C ASN A 604 6.08 -28.51 -4.99
N VAL A 605 6.33 -29.08 -3.80
CA VAL A 605 6.44 -28.29 -2.57
C VAL A 605 7.62 -27.30 -2.63
N ILE A 606 8.75 -27.71 -3.22
CA ILE A 606 9.90 -26.81 -3.41
C ILE A 606 9.54 -25.71 -4.41
N ASN A 607 8.82 -26.02 -5.49
CA ASN A 607 8.34 -25.03 -6.46
C ASN A 607 7.53 -23.93 -5.77
N ASP A 608 6.52 -24.32 -4.99
CA ASP A 608 5.67 -23.38 -4.25
C ASP A 608 6.48 -22.53 -3.26
N MET A 609 7.44 -23.16 -2.55
CA MET A 609 8.31 -22.45 -1.61
C MET A 609 9.24 -21.46 -2.32
N SER A 610 9.79 -21.80 -3.48
CA SER A 610 10.60 -20.90 -4.30
C SER A 610 9.79 -19.71 -4.82
N THR A 611 8.53 -19.92 -5.21
CA THR A 611 7.61 -18.82 -5.57
C THR A 611 7.37 -17.89 -4.39
N HIS A 612 7.12 -18.44 -3.18
CA HIS A 612 6.97 -17.63 -1.97
C HIS A 612 8.24 -16.83 -1.63
N ILE A 613 9.43 -17.42 -1.78
CA ILE A 613 10.70 -16.71 -1.55
C ILE A 613 10.86 -15.57 -2.56
N ALA A 614 10.53 -15.79 -3.83
CA ALA A 614 10.59 -14.74 -4.86
C ALA A 614 9.66 -13.55 -4.51
N SER A 615 8.40 -13.81 -4.15
CA SER A 615 7.48 -12.75 -3.73
C SER A 615 7.93 -12.03 -2.45
N ALA A 616 8.46 -12.76 -1.47
CA ALA A 616 9.00 -12.15 -0.24
C ALA A 616 10.23 -11.27 -0.52
N ALA A 617 11.08 -11.67 -1.48
CA ALA A 617 12.21 -10.86 -1.92
C ALA A 617 11.75 -9.58 -2.64
N GLU A 618 10.71 -9.64 -3.48
CA GLU A 618 10.12 -8.44 -4.10
C GLU A 618 9.58 -7.46 -3.04
N GLU A 619 8.87 -7.97 -2.02
CA GLU A 619 8.39 -7.15 -0.90
C GLU A 619 9.56 -6.53 -0.12
N GLN A 620 10.60 -7.32 0.21
CA GLN A 620 11.79 -6.80 0.87
C GLN A 620 12.53 -5.74 0.05
N SER A 621 12.52 -5.84 -1.28
CA SER A 621 13.12 -4.86 -2.18
C SER A 621 12.37 -3.52 -2.08
N SER A 622 11.03 -3.56 -2.10
CA SER A 622 10.18 -2.39 -1.91
C SER A 622 10.42 -1.71 -0.55
N VAL A 623 10.44 -2.49 0.53
CA VAL A 623 10.71 -1.99 1.89
C VAL A 623 12.12 -1.40 2.00
N SER A 624 13.11 -2.01 1.33
CA SER A 624 14.49 -1.50 1.32
C SER A 624 14.61 -0.15 0.61
N LEU A 625 13.88 0.04 -0.49
CA LEU A 625 13.81 1.32 -1.20
C LEU A 625 13.15 2.41 -0.35
N GLU A 626 12.06 2.09 0.34
CA GLU A 626 11.40 3.01 1.27
C GLU A 626 12.32 3.40 2.43
N MET A 627 13.00 2.41 3.04
CA MET A 627 13.97 2.68 4.09
C MET A 627 15.13 3.57 3.61
N ASN A 628 15.60 3.43 2.38
CA ASN A 628 16.63 4.31 1.81
C ASN A 628 16.15 5.78 1.70
N GLN A 629 14.90 5.99 1.31
CA GLN A 629 14.27 7.33 1.32
C GLN A 629 14.15 7.90 2.73
N ASN A 630 13.79 7.06 3.71
CA ASN A 630 13.72 7.46 5.11
C ASN A 630 15.09 7.86 5.67
N VAL A 631 16.14 7.11 5.34
CA VAL A 631 17.54 7.42 5.71
C VAL A 631 17.98 8.76 5.12
N THR A 632 17.64 9.03 3.85
CA THR A 632 17.91 10.32 3.21
C THR A 632 17.18 11.46 3.94
N SER A 633 15.91 11.26 4.29
CA SER A 633 15.12 12.24 5.04
C SER A 633 15.67 12.51 6.44
N ILE A 634 16.19 11.49 7.13
CA ILE A 634 16.88 11.63 8.42
C ILE A 634 18.15 12.47 8.26
N SER A 635 18.92 12.24 7.19
CA SER A 635 20.13 13.04 6.90
C SER A 635 19.79 14.52 6.68
N GLU A 636 18.76 14.82 5.90
CA GLU A 636 18.30 16.22 5.69
C GLU A 636 17.81 16.87 6.99
N MET A 637 17.15 16.11 7.85
CA MET A 637 16.69 16.59 9.16
C MET A 637 17.87 16.86 10.10
N ALA A 638 18.89 16.01 10.08
CA ALA A 638 20.14 16.22 10.80
C ALA A 638 20.84 17.51 10.35
N ASP A 639 20.89 17.79 9.04
CA ASP A 639 21.41 19.06 8.50
C ASP A 639 20.64 20.28 9.01
N LYS A 640 19.30 20.25 8.96
CA LYS A 640 18.47 21.34 9.48
C LYS A 640 18.67 21.54 10.99
N THR A 641 18.83 20.46 11.74
CA THR A 641 19.07 20.52 13.18
C THR A 641 20.46 21.08 13.51
N ALA A 642 21.48 20.75 12.72
CA ALA A 642 22.82 21.32 12.85
C ALA A 642 22.81 22.83 12.58
N GLN A 643 22.09 23.24 11.53
CA GLN A 643 21.89 24.66 11.23
C GLN A 643 21.19 25.38 12.39
N GLY A 644 20.08 24.85 12.91
CA GLY A 644 19.36 25.43 14.05
C GLY A 644 20.21 25.51 15.32
N SER A 645 21.05 24.50 15.57
CA SER A 645 22.00 24.51 16.69
C SER A 645 23.08 25.59 16.52
N SER A 646 23.56 25.81 15.29
CA SER A 646 24.50 26.89 14.96
C SER A 646 23.87 28.28 15.12
N GLU A 647 22.61 28.44 14.73
CA GLU A 647 21.85 29.70 14.89
C GLU A 647 21.62 30.00 16.39
N ASN A 648 21.25 28.99 17.18
CA ASN A 648 21.11 29.11 18.64
C ASN A 648 22.42 29.46 19.34
N LEU A 649 23.53 28.88 18.88
CA LEU A 649 24.86 29.22 19.38
C LEU A 649 25.18 30.71 19.16
N ALA A 650 24.95 31.21 17.94
CA ALA A 650 25.18 32.61 17.60
C ALA A 650 24.27 33.56 18.40
N ALA A 651 22.98 33.21 18.52
CA ALA A 651 22.02 34.00 19.30
C ALA A 651 22.38 34.03 20.80
N SER A 652 22.83 32.90 21.35
CA SER A 652 23.24 32.80 22.76
C SER A 652 24.50 33.62 23.05
N GLN A 653 25.48 33.60 22.14
CA GLN A 653 26.67 34.45 22.26
C GLN A 653 26.32 35.94 22.25
N GLU A 654 25.36 36.35 21.40
CA GLU A 654 24.90 37.74 21.38
C GLU A 654 24.11 38.12 22.65
N LEU A 655 23.30 37.21 23.20
CA LEU A 655 22.62 37.42 24.48
C LEU A 655 23.61 37.59 25.64
N ALA A 656 24.66 36.76 25.70
CA ALA A 656 25.71 36.88 26.70
C ALA A 656 26.43 38.24 26.58
N ARG A 657 26.76 38.67 25.35
CA ARG A 657 27.36 39.99 25.08
C ARG A 657 26.47 41.15 25.50
N LEU A 658 25.16 41.06 25.23
CA LEU A 658 24.17 42.07 25.64
C LEU A 658 24.01 42.13 27.16
N ALA A 659 24.00 40.97 27.82
CA ALA A 659 23.96 40.88 29.29
C ALA A 659 25.20 41.49 29.93
N GLU A 660 26.40 41.21 29.41
CA GLU A 660 27.65 41.83 29.85
C GLU A 660 27.63 43.35 29.63
N HIS A 661 27.15 43.81 28.47
CA HIS A 661 27.02 45.24 28.19
C HIS A 661 26.05 45.94 29.15
N LEU A 662 24.92 45.31 29.52
CA LEU A 662 24.02 45.82 30.55
C LEU A 662 24.70 45.89 31.93
N GLN A 663 25.49 44.87 32.30
CA GLN A 663 26.26 44.86 33.54
C GLN A 663 27.25 46.03 33.60
N VAL A 664 27.94 46.33 32.49
CA VAL A 664 28.85 47.48 32.36
C VAL A 664 28.10 48.81 32.49
N LEU A 665 26.92 48.95 31.87
CA LEU A 665 26.11 50.16 31.95
C LEU A 665 25.60 50.41 33.38
N ILE A 666 25.18 49.36 34.08
CA ILE A 666 24.74 49.43 35.48
C ILE A 666 25.91 49.69 36.42
N GLY A 667 27.10 49.13 36.14
CA GLY A 667 28.32 49.36 36.92
C GLY A 667 28.82 50.81 36.92
N LYS A 668 28.30 51.68 36.05
CA LYS A 668 28.53 53.13 36.10
C LYS A 668 27.82 53.82 37.27
N PHE A 669 26.82 53.16 37.86
CA PHE A 669 26.09 53.66 39.02
C PHE A 669 26.64 53.02 40.30
N LYS A 670 26.74 53.82 41.36
CA LYS A 670 27.15 53.41 42.70
C LYS A 670 25.92 53.49 43.61
N TYR A 671 25.39 52.35 44.05
CA TYR A 671 24.05 52.24 44.63
C TYR A 671 23.92 51.22 45.77
#